data_AF-A0A399ZMB0-F1
#
_entry.id   AF-A0A399ZMB0-F1
#
_cell.length_a   1.000
_cell.length_b   1.000
_cell.length_c   1.000
_cell.angle_alpha   90.00
_cell.angle_beta   90.00
_cell.angle_gamma   90.00
#
_symmetry.space_group_name_H-M   'P 1'
#
loop_
_entity.id
_entity.type
_entity.pdbx_description
1 polymer ?
#
loop_
_entity_poly.entity_id
_entity_poly.type
_entity_poly.pdbx_seq_one_letter_code
_entity_poly.pdbx_strand_id
1 'polypeptide(L)'
;MNTISRIVRSVSRIVLLAALALIPSPRAVGAARLSSSSGLQISFSTITLTPNIETAGVVVSGFNLPKTAQLLYQRAGEATWRTGHPLVRMDDGRLAGSLFGLAPATPYQVRVVDGSLEIAGSFTTQPEELPFVPLATLYVDANASPGGDGSAGAPYQTIQEAVNRAGPGTQVLVADGVYNESVSFPNSGADNNWIQVKASGNGAILDGSSTLSGGAWQPVEGKNAIWFTQIGGAIGYLARDGKRFYQYEGMNGLNNSAGHNNVTIREGWFFEPSTLRLYIRTQDDPNTHTWQVPRLNHAFDVNARDWIWIEGFEVRYYGTRTDGCGVCALNSSHVVIRRNRIHNMQLGIFIQWNGTDSQGNDTRVEFNEVQDMTAANWEWNAVKGGFMEGTAIIVRGRAGAIVRGNEVHHVFNGIYTGTSGAAGENPAIAFDADIYNNRIYNIGDDALEPEGAGVNHRFRNNAIDSAFSGISLAPITYGPTWVIRNTISNFTSKAVKWDRNSDGFVFFYHNTAWTNSPNANGMDLISPVKNTVLRNNIFRVNGFSFTEKPTGSSNNDWNFDNWNNTRTSSNPHFKWENTNYNRIRDLCRATNLECNGYDSEPGLVNPGGGNFSLLASSPNVDRGARIPGVNDSFSGSAPDVGAFEFGSIPTPTQFAPTSPPTQSPAPTDTLTPFPQTQIPTPTPSLTAFPTTGLPPTQITPSLTPFPVDSPPTVLSVSRMDASPTSSAVVRFRVLFSENVTGVDTFAPIIDFALNASGVTGASIAGISVETGASYIVQVNTGSGNGTIQLYVVDDDSIRDSIGQPLGGAGTGNGNFLNGEAYTINKPTPVALTAMFKSVGSNDGWIVESQKSSETGGTRNSSEATFILGDDPRDRQYVSILQFSTSSLPDNAVVTKVTLMIRSQSYTGTNPFTTHGDIAVDIRKGYFGSSGVLGVNSLDRGDFSAPASMNNAGVIANNPVTDWYWTILNPAASQFINLAGVTEFRLRFQLPDNGDRNNDFIRFYSGNYYSSASHPLLQVEYYVP
;
A
#
# COMPACT_ATOMS: atom_id res chain seq x y z
N MET A 1 -45.37 4.77 -56.53
CA MET A 1 -46.34 3.72 -56.16
C MET A 1 -46.26 3.60 -54.65
N ASN A 2 -47.18 4.22 -53.90
CA ASN A 2 -48.43 3.62 -53.39
C ASN A 2 -48.16 2.66 -52.21
N THR A 3 -48.74 2.76 -51.00
CA THR A 3 -49.63 3.76 -50.37
C THR A 3 -49.57 3.62 -48.82
N ILE A 4 -49.51 4.75 -48.12
CA ILE A 4 -50.15 5.16 -46.83
C ILE A 4 -51.18 4.14 -46.23
N SER A 5 -51.27 3.81 -44.93
CA SER A 5 -51.85 4.60 -43.79
C SER A 5 -51.89 3.73 -42.50
N ARG A 6 -51.63 4.13 -41.23
CA ARG A 6 -52.24 5.13 -40.27
C ARG A 6 -53.20 4.51 -39.20
N ILE A 7 -53.13 5.07 -37.97
CA ILE A 7 -54.25 5.46 -37.02
C ILE A 7 -55.15 4.37 -36.36
N VAL A 8 -55.60 4.45 -35.08
CA VAL A 8 -55.15 5.15 -33.83
C VAL A 8 -56.00 4.72 -32.58
N ARG A 9 -55.48 4.97 -31.33
CA ARG A 9 -56.14 5.10 -29.98
C ARG A 9 -57.39 4.28 -29.53
N SER A 10 -57.31 3.80 -28.28
CA SER A 10 -58.30 3.86 -27.15
C SER A 10 -59.80 3.52 -27.31
N VAL A 11 -60.28 2.57 -26.49
CA VAL A 11 -61.68 2.31 -26.05
C VAL A 11 -61.56 1.73 -24.61
N SER A 12 -62.07 2.27 -23.49
CA SER A 12 -63.39 2.80 -23.01
C SER A 12 -64.21 1.77 -22.20
N ARG A 13 -64.69 2.20 -21.01
CA ARG A 13 -65.46 1.43 -19.99
C ARG A 13 -66.98 1.39 -20.28
N ILE A 14 -67.73 0.44 -19.68
CA ILE A 14 -69.16 0.51 -19.22
C ILE A 14 -69.49 -0.78 -18.40
N VAL A 15 -69.82 -0.75 -17.08
CA VAL A 15 -71.16 -0.71 -16.40
C VAL A 15 -71.91 -2.08 -16.36
N LEU A 16 -72.69 -2.55 -15.35
CA LEU A 16 -72.88 -2.34 -13.88
C LEU A 16 -74.04 -3.28 -13.36
N LEU A 17 -74.09 -3.65 -12.05
CA LEU A 17 -75.22 -4.30 -11.29
C LEU A 17 -75.61 -5.76 -11.66
N ALA A 18 -76.16 -6.64 -10.80
CA ALA A 18 -76.58 -6.66 -9.37
C ALA A 18 -76.25 -8.07 -8.75
N ALA A 19 -76.37 -8.43 -7.45
CA ALA A 19 -77.39 -8.10 -6.46
C ALA A 19 -77.00 -8.31 -4.97
N LEU A 20 -77.88 -7.81 -4.09
CA LEU A 20 -77.99 -7.96 -2.61
C LEU A 20 -78.06 -9.45 -2.14
N ALA A 21 -77.94 -9.82 -0.85
CA ALA A 21 -77.45 -9.18 0.40
C ALA A 21 -77.47 -10.25 1.53
N LEU A 22 -76.69 -10.08 2.60
CA LEU A 22 -77.08 -10.32 4.02
C LEU A 22 -75.90 -10.09 4.97
N ILE A 23 -76.18 -9.51 6.14
CA ILE A 23 -75.20 -9.09 7.17
C ILE A 23 -75.37 -10.01 8.40
N PRO A 24 -74.29 -10.34 9.12
CA PRO A 24 -74.29 -10.06 10.55
C PRO A 24 -73.10 -9.21 11.01
N SER A 25 -73.39 -8.35 11.99
CA SER A 25 -72.51 -7.32 12.57
C SER A 25 -71.48 -7.91 13.57
N PRO A 26 -70.49 -7.12 14.05
CA PRO A 26 -69.17 -7.67 14.38
C PRO A 26 -68.92 -7.96 15.87
N ARG A 27 -67.89 -8.78 16.14
CA ARG A 27 -67.07 -8.64 17.36
C ARG A 27 -65.78 -7.89 17.02
N ALA A 28 -65.44 -6.92 17.87
CA ALA A 28 -64.28 -6.07 17.67
C ALA A 28 -62.96 -6.82 17.92
N VAL A 29 -62.01 -6.65 16.99
CA VAL A 29 -60.57 -6.74 17.27
C VAL A 29 -59.97 -5.45 16.73
N GLY A 30 -59.08 -4.82 17.50
CA GLY A 30 -58.63 -3.45 17.27
C GLY A 30 -57.95 -3.24 15.92
N ALA A 31 -58.15 -2.06 15.33
CA ALA A 31 -57.43 -1.64 14.13
C ALA A 31 -55.93 -1.50 14.43
N ALA A 32 -55.15 -2.50 14.04
CA ALA A 32 -53.71 -2.33 13.88
C ALA A 32 -53.48 -1.30 12.77
N ARG A 33 -52.93 -0.13 13.13
CA ARG A 33 -52.41 0.82 12.14
C ARG A 33 -51.31 0.11 11.35
N LEU A 34 -51.51 -0.08 10.05
CA LEU A 34 -50.41 -0.32 9.12
C LEU A 34 -49.61 0.98 8.98
N SER A 35 -48.67 1.19 9.90
CA SER A 35 -47.73 2.29 9.85
C SER A 35 -46.58 1.97 8.90
N SER A 36 -46.38 2.86 7.93
CA SER A 36 -45.14 3.11 7.18
C SER A 36 -44.50 1.95 6.39
N SER A 37 -44.18 2.26 5.14
CA SER A 37 -43.10 1.62 4.39
C SER A 37 -41.85 1.42 5.24
N SER A 38 -41.26 0.22 5.19
CA SER A 38 -39.90 -0.04 5.66
C SER A 38 -38.90 0.73 4.78
N GLY A 39 -38.65 2.00 5.15
CA GLY A 39 -37.55 2.75 4.56
C GLY A 39 -36.23 2.04 4.85
N LEU A 40 -35.38 1.94 3.81
CA LEU A 40 -33.99 1.52 3.96
C LEU A 40 -33.33 2.42 5.01
N GLN A 41 -33.00 1.88 6.18
CA GLN A 41 -32.30 2.67 7.19
C GLN A 41 -30.91 3.02 6.68
N ILE A 42 -30.49 4.26 6.94
CA ILE A 42 -29.14 4.76 6.73
C ILE A 42 -28.46 4.75 8.09
N SER A 43 -27.24 4.23 8.18
CA SER A 43 -26.45 4.25 9.41
C SER A 43 -24.96 4.28 9.13
N PHE A 44 -24.21 5.09 9.88
CA PHE A 44 -22.77 4.96 10.01
C PHE A 44 -22.44 3.79 10.95
N SER A 45 -21.41 2.99 10.64
CA SER A 45 -20.97 1.88 11.49
C SER A 45 -19.55 2.06 12.04
N THR A 46 -18.60 2.50 11.20
CA THR A 46 -17.21 2.72 11.60
C THR A 46 -16.64 3.99 10.96
N ILE A 47 -15.68 4.60 11.64
CA ILE A 47 -14.84 5.68 11.12
C ILE A 47 -13.37 5.26 11.25
N THR A 48 -12.66 5.25 10.13
CA THR A 48 -11.22 4.98 10.04
C THR A 48 -10.49 6.30 9.79
N LEU A 49 -9.43 6.53 10.56
CA LEU A 49 -8.66 7.76 10.55
C LEU A 49 -7.18 7.44 10.35
N THR A 50 -6.57 8.01 9.31
CA THR A 50 -5.16 7.79 8.97
C THR A 50 -4.42 9.12 9.06
N PRO A 51 -3.72 9.39 10.19
CA PRO A 51 -3.04 10.65 10.39
C PRO A 51 -1.65 10.67 9.75
N ASN A 52 -1.41 11.66 8.89
CA ASN A 52 -0.09 12.01 8.38
C ASN A 52 0.42 13.28 9.13
N ILE A 53 1.40 13.98 8.58
CA ILE A 53 2.05 15.13 9.25
C ILE A 53 1.13 16.38 9.28
N GLU A 54 0.57 16.76 8.13
CA GLU A 54 -0.25 17.97 7.94
C GLU A 54 -1.63 17.70 7.33
N THR A 55 -1.97 16.41 7.21
CA THR A 55 -3.19 15.87 6.59
C THR A 55 -3.71 14.69 7.42
N ALA A 56 -4.99 14.35 7.24
CA ALA A 56 -5.55 13.12 7.79
C ALA A 56 -6.63 12.55 6.88
N GLY A 57 -6.57 11.23 6.68
CA GLY A 57 -7.60 10.42 6.05
C GLY A 57 -8.83 10.29 6.91
N VAL A 58 -10.00 10.38 6.28
CA VAL A 58 -11.29 10.06 6.90
C VAL A 58 -12.07 9.14 5.98
N VAL A 59 -12.33 7.92 6.44
CA VAL A 59 -13.18 6.95 5.74
C VAL A 59 -14.27 6.47 6.69
N VAL A 60 -15.52 6.47 6.23
CA VAL A 60 -16.69 6.02 7.00
C VAL A 60 -17.39 4.89 6.27
N SER A 61 -17.62 3.79 6.98
CA SER A 61 -18.41 2.64 6.51
C SER A 61 -19.80 2.65 7.15
N GLY A 62 -20.75 1.92 6.55
CA GLY A 62 -22.11 1.82 7.05
C GLY A 62 -23.09 1.28 6.02
N PHE A 63 -24.39 1.39 6.31
CA PHE A 63 -25.46 0.88 5.46
C PHE A 63 -26.19 2.04 4.76
N ASN A 64 -26.39 1.92 3.44
CA ASN A 64 -27.05 2.91 2.58
C ASN A 64 -26.51 4.35 2.71
N LEU A 65 -25.19 4.53 2.91
CA LEU A 65 -24.57 5.84 3.12
C LEU A 65 -25.00 6.88 2.05
N PRO A 66 -25.13 8.17 2.40
CA PRO A 66 -25.45 9.23 1.45
C PRO A 66 -24.35 9.37 0.38
N LYS A 67 -24.62 10.08 -0.73
CA LYS A 67 -23.58 10.36 -1.75
C LYS A 67 -22.44 11.24 -1.22
N THR A 68 -22.72 12.05 -0.21
CA THR A 68 -21.77 12.94 0.45
C THR A 68 -22.19 13.14 1.91
N ALA A 69 -21.25 13.47 2.79
CA ALA A 69 -21.50 13.83 4.18
C ALA A 69 -20.61 15.00 4.60
N GLN A 70 -21.08 15.83 5.53
CA GLN A 70 -20.34 16.98 6.02
C GLN A 70 -19.19 16.52 6.91
N LEU A 71 -17.98 17.01 6.65
CA LEU A 71 -16.80 16.79 7.48
C LEU A 71 -16.55 18.02 8.37
N LEU A 72 -16.36 17.80 9.67
CA LEU A 72 -16.08 18.84 10.65
C LEU A 72 -14.91 18.41 11.53
N TYR A 73 -14.00 19.33 11.85
CA TYR A 73 -12.82 19.04 12.67
C TYR A 73 -12.47 20.19 13.63
N GLN A 74 -11.79 19.89 14.73
CA GLN A 74 -11.22 20.89 15.64
C GLN A 74 -9.95 20.35 16.29
N ARG A 75 -9.02 21.24 16.67
CA ARG A 75 -7.88 20.85 17.52
C ARG A 75 -8.42 20.46 18.90
N ALA A 76 -7.84 19.45 19.55
CA ALA A 76 -8.29 19.06 20.88
C ALA A 76 -8.13 20.24 21.86
N GLY A 77 -9.21 20.58 22.57
CA GLY A 77 -9.29 21.74 23.46
C GLY A 77 -9.80 23.04 22.81
N GLU A 78 -9.92 23.11 21.47
CA GLU A 78 -10.68 24.19 20.83
C GLU A 78 -12.19 23.94 20.98
N ALA A 79 -12.97 25.02 21.06
CA ALA A 79 -14.43 24.97 21.14
C ALA A 79 -15.13 25.17 19.77
N THR A 80 -14.37 25.50 18.73
CA THR A 80 -14.88 25.90 17.42
C THR A 80 -14.59 24.83 16.38
N TRP A 81 -15.65 24.16 15.93
CA TRP A 81 -15.60 23.26 14.79
C TRP A 81 -15.37 24.01 13.48
N ARG A 82 -14.36 23.58 12.72
CA ARG A 82 -14.04 24.02 11.37
C ARG A 82 -14.66 23.05 10.37
N THR A 83 -15.06 23.55 9.20
CA THR A 83 -15.61 22.72 8.11
C THR A 83 -14.48 22.20 7.24
N GLY A 84 -14.38 20.88 7.09
CA GLY A 84 -13.51 20.24 6.11
C GLY A 84 -14.20 20.07 4.76
N HIS A 85 -13.48 19.58 3.76
CA HIS A 85 -14.09 19.21 2.49
C HIS A 85 -15.10 18.06 2.72
N PRO A 86 -16.32 18.10 2.15
CA PRO A 86 -17.28 17.01 2.28
C PRO A 86 -16.70 15.67 1.82
N LEU A 87 -17.08 14.58 2.48
CA LEU A 87 -16.74 13.23 2.03
C LEU A 87 -17.55 12.89 0.77
N VAL A 88 -17.03 12.00 -0.08
CA VAL A 88 -17.75 11.44 -1.24
C VAL A 88 -17.89 9.93 -1.09
N ARG A 89 -19.01 9.38 -1.57
CA ARG A 89 -19.26 7.93 -1.51
C ARG A 89 -18.62 7.25 -2.72
N MET A 90 -17.61 6.42 -2.45
CA MET A 90 -16.92 5.58 -3.43
C MET A 90 -17.81 4.42 -3.91
N ASP A 91 -17.37 3.72 -4.96
CA ASP A 91 -18.13 2.63 -5.59
C ASP A 91 -18.19 1.35 -4.75
N ASP A 92 -17.30 1.19 -3.76
CA ASP A 92 -17.45 0.15 -2.69
C ASP A 92 -18.52 0.50 -1.63
N GLY A 93 -19.11 1.69 -1.71
CA GLY A 93 -20.16 2.18 -0.82
C GLY A 93 -19.66 2.94 0.42
N ARG A 94 -18.35 2.99 0.70
CA ARG A 94 -17.78 3.79 1.80
C ARG A 94 -17.77 5.28 1.44
N LEU A 95 -17.90 6.14 2.45
CA LEU A 95 -17.61 7.57 2.34
C LEU A 95 -16.11 7.80 2.57
N ALA A 96 -15.44 8.57 1.72
CA ALA A 96 -14.02 8.90 1.87
C ALA A 96 -13.73 10.39 1.62
N GLY A 97 -12.69 10.89 2.26
CA GLY A 97 -12.20 12.25 2.11
C GLY A 97 -11.03 12.56 3.05
N SER A 98 -10.56 13.81 3.02
CA SER A 98 -9.31 14.21 3.67
C SER A 98 -9.40 15.59 4.34
N LEU A 99 -8.66 15.72 5.44
CA LEU A 99 -8.35 17.00 6.10
C LEU A 99 -6.97 17.50 5.65
N PHE A 100 -6.80 18.82 5.57
CA PHE A 100 -5.57 19.50 5.14
C PHE A 100 -5.22 20.65 6.08
N GLY A 101 -3.97 21.11 6.05
CA GLY A 101 -3.52 22.28 6.83
C GLY A 101 -3.49 22.03 8.33
N LEU A 102 -3.30 20.78 8.75
CA LEU A 102 -3.17 20.40 10.14
C LEU A 102 -1.76 20.70 10.66
N ALA A 103 -1.64 21.00 11.94
CA ALA A 103 -0.33 21.15 12.58
C ALA A 103 0.29 19.77 12.87
N PRO A 104 1.61 19.58 12.73
CA PRO A 104 2.30 18.35 13.14
C PRO A 104 2.17 18.05 14.64
N ALA A 105 2.35 16.77 15.03
CA ALA A 105 2.34 16.29 16.42
C ALA A 105 1.16 16.80 17.27
N THR A 106 -0.01 17.01 16.66
CA THR A 106 -1.13 17.74 17.27
C THR A 106 -2.39 16.86 17.32
N PRO A 107 -3.07 16.77 18.48
CA PRO A 107 -4.32 16.04 18.61
C PRO A 107 -5.51 16.81 18.01
N TYR A 108 -6.37 16.08 17.29
CA TYR A 108 -7.58 16.58 16.64
C TYR A 108 -8.79 15.69 16.97
N GLN A 109 -9.97 16.32 16.95
CA GLN A 109 -11.26 15.66 16.96
C GLN A 109 -11.94 15.89 15.61
N VAL A 110 -12.65 14.87 15.12
CA VAL A 110 -13.35 14.89 13.84
C VAL A 110 -14.75 14.33 14.00
N ARG A 111 -15.71 14.85 13.24
CA ARG A 111 -17.06 14.30 13.11
C ARG A 111 -17.55 14.39 11.67
N VAL A 112 -18.34 13.40 11.29
CA VAL A 112 -18.97 13.25 9.98
C VAL A 112 -20.48 13.26 10.19
N VAL A 113 -21.19 14.16 9.51
CA VAL A 113 -22.61 14.44 9.75
C VAL A 113 -23.41 14.35 8.46
N ASP A 114 -24.57 13.68 8.52
CA ASP A 114 -25.62 13.75 7.50
C ASP A 114 -27.00 13.86 8.16
N GLY A 115 -27.64 15.03 8.06
CA GLY A 115 -28.90 15.32 8.73
C GLY A 115 -28.79 15.20 10.26
N SER A 116 -29.37 14.12 10.80
CA SER A 116 -29.30 13.77 12.23
C SER A 116 -28.37 12.60 12.55
N LEU A 117 -27.69 12.04 11.54
CA LEU A 117 -26.67 11.01 11.73
C LEU A 117 -25.33 11.69 11.97
N GLU A 118 -24.62 11.25 13.01
CA GLU A 118 -23.25 11.70 13.31
C GLU A 118 -22.40 10.49 13.69
N ILE A 119 -21.15 10.46 13.23
CA ILE A 119 -20.08 9.59 13.72
C ILE A 119 -18.83 10.42 13.97
N ALA A 120 -18.12 10.16 15.06
CA ALA A 120 -16.99 10.96 15.50
C ALA A 120 -15.78 10.10 15.89
N GLY A 121 -14.60 10.72 15.86
CA GLY A 121 -13.35 10.10 16.28
C GLY A 121 -12.28 11.14 16.61
N SER A 122 -11.09 10.68 16.96
CA SER A 122 -9.94 11.52 17.29
C SER A 122 -8.64 10.87 16.85
N PHE A 123 -7.67 11.69 16.49
CA PHE A 123 -6.34 11.27 16.05
C PHE A 123 -5.29 12.29 16.49
N THR A 124 -4.01 11.93 16.37
CA THR A 124 -2.88 12.85 16.51
C THR A 124 -2.08 12.80 15.22
N THR A 125 -1.77 13.95 14.62
CA THR A 125 -0.89 14.02 13.44
C THR A 125 0.52 13.55 13.77
N GLN A 126 1.22 13.01 12.77
CA GLN A 126 2.62 12.61 12.92
C GLN A 126 3.52 13.83 13.20
N PRO A 127 4.66 13.65 13.89
CA PRO A 127 5.62 14.73 14.05
C PRO A 127 6.36 15.03 12.72
N GLU A 128 6.71 16.30 12.55
CA GLU A 128 7.46 16.81 11.39
C GLU A 128 8.80 16.07 11.24
N GLU A 129 9.53 15.92 12.34
CA GLU A 129 10.75 15.12 12.47
C GLU A 129 10.51 13.98 13.45
N LEU A 130 10.90 12.76 13.10
CA LEU A 130 10.78 11.60 13.98
C LEU A 130 11.82 11.67 15.11
N PRO A 131 11.41 11.65 16.39
CA PRO A 131 12.35 11.65 17.51
C PRO A 131 12.99 10.26 17.65
N PHE A 132 14.32 10.18 17.60
CA PHE A 132 15.05 8.94 17.88
C PHE A 132 16.27 9.22 18.75
N VAL A 133 16.45 8.40 19.80
CA VAL A 133 17.64 8.37 20.66
C VAL A 133 18.12 6.93 20.68
N PRO A 134 19.33 6.61 20.19
CA PRO A 134 19.80 5.24 20.14
C PRO A 134 20.09 4.68 21.53
N LEU A 135 19.68 3.44 21.77
CA LEU A 135 20.00 2.65 22.96
C LEU A 135 21.40 2.02 22.85
N ALA A 136 21.85 1.74 21.63
CA ALA A 136 23.18 1.23 21.30
C ALA A 136 23.66 1.84 19.98
N THR A 137 24.98 2.01 19.83
CA THR A 137 25.60 2.42 18.56
C THR A 137 26.64 1.38 18.15
N LEU A 138 26.50 0.86 16.93
CA LEU A 138 27.47 0.00 16.26
C LEU A 138 28.17 0.82 15.17
N TYR A 139 29.49 0.74 15.10
CA TYR A 139 30.31 1.48 14.14
C TYR A 139 30.74 0.58 12.99
N VAL A 140 30.74 1.12 11.77
CA VAL A 140 31.18 0.44 10.55
C VAL A 140 32.20 1.32 9.82
N ASP A 141 33.30 0.73 9.35
CA ASP A 141 34.31 1.40 8.51
C ASP A 141 34.87 0.39 7.49
N ALA A 142 34.73 0.68 6.18
CA ALA A 142 35.25 -0.16 5.10
C ALA A 142 36.77 -0.42 5.19
N ASN A 143 37.52 0.45 5.87
CA ASN A 143 38.97 0.33 6.08
C ASN A 143 39.33 -0.48 7.34
N ALA A 144 38.34 -0.87 8.15
CA ALA A 144 38.56 -1.70 9.33
C ALA A 144 39.09 -3.09 8.96
N SER A 145 39.76 -3.74 9.92
CA SER A 145 40.10 -5.16 9.77
C SER A 145 38.87 -6.04 10.00
N PRO A 146 38.72 -7.17 9.27
CA PRO A 146 37.62 -8.11 9.50
C PRO A 146 37.57 -8.61 10.96
N GLY A 147 36.36 -8.77 11.50
CA GLY A 147 36.17 -9.33 12.85
C GLY A 147 36.30 -8.32 14.01
N GLY A 148 36.03 -7.04 13.76
CA GLY A 148 35.81 -6.05 14.83
C GLY A 148 34.62 -6.42 15.73
N ASP A 149 34.46 -5.70 16.85
CA ASP A 149 33.35 -5.91 17.80
C ASP A 149 32.20 -4.90 17.62
N GLY A 150 32.35 -3.93 16.71
CA GLY A 150 31.37 -2.89 16.43
C GLY A 150 31.48 -1.67 17.34
N SER A 151 32.44 -1.63 18.26
CA SER A 151 32.76 -0.41 19.01
C SER A 151 33.47 0.63 18.13
N ALA A 152 33.52 1.88 18.58
CA ALA A 152 34.27 2.92 17.88
C ALA A 152 35.80 2.65 17.80
N GLY A 153 36.32 1.75 18.65
CA GLY A 153 37.73 1.35 18.64
C GLY A 153 38.03 0.12 17.78
N ALA A 154 37.01 -0.68 17.46
CA ALA A 154 37.10 -1.86 16.60
C ALA A 154 35.80 -2.02 15.78
N PRO A 155 35.52 -1.10 14.85
CA PRO A 155 34.31 -1.13 14.04
C PRO A 155 34.21 -2.40 13.17
N TYR A 156 32.98 -2.75 12.78
CA TYR A 156 32.76 -3.79 11.77
C TYR A 156 33.24 -3.31 10.39
N GLN A 157 33.68 -4.23 9.53
CA GLN A 157 34.14 -3.87 8.19
C GLN A 157 32.99 -3.62 7.21
N THR A 158 31.85 -4.30 7.38
CA THR A 158 30.69 -4.22 6.47
C THR A 158 29.43 -3.77 7.19
N ILE A 159 28.51 -3.16 6.44
CA ILE A 159 27.22 -2.70 6.95
C ILE A 159 26.36 -3.90 7.35
N GLN A 160 26.35 -4.95 6.52
CA GLN A 160 25.63 -6.20 6.79
C GLN A 160 26.11 -6.86 8.10
N GLU A 161 27.39 -6.77 8.45
CA GLU A 161 27.91 -7.36 9.69
C GLU A 161 27.32 -6.68 10.94
N ALA A 162 27.20 -5.34 10.92
CA ALA A 162 26.56 -4.58 11.97
C ALA A 162 25.03 -4.79 12.00
N VAL A 163 24.38 -4.78 10.83
CA VAL A 163 22.92 -5.01 10.71
C VAL A 163 22.52 -6.40 11.20
N ASN A 164 23.36 -7.42 11.02
CA ASN A 164 23.14 -8.77 11.57
C ASN A 164 23.09 -8.81 13.11
N ARG A 165 23.64 -7.81 13.79
CA ARG A 165 23.69 -7.70 15.26
C ARG A 165 22.80 -6.58 15.80
N ALA A 166 22.15 -5.81 14.92
CA ALA A 166 21.25 -4.74 15.31
C ALA A 166 19.91 -5.29 15.78
N GLY A 167 19.39 -4.72 16.87
CA GLY A 167 18.03 -4.92 17.38
C GLY A 167 17.33 -3.57 17.62
N PRO A 168 16.08 -3.58 18.12
CA PRO A 168 15.33 -2.36 18.40
C PRO A 168 16.14 -1.32 19.19
N GLY A 169 16.16 -0.09 18.70
CA GLY A 169 16.91 1.04 19.29
C GLY A 169 18.39 1.12 18.89
N THR A 170 18.88 0.25 18.00
CA THR A 170 20.28 0.29 17.54
C THR A 170 20.48 1.32 16.42
N GLN A 171 21.51 2.16 16.54
CA GLN A 171 22.08 2.92 15.44
C GLN A 171 23.32 2.21 14.88
N VAL A 172 23.31 1.86 13.60
CA VAL A 172 24.49 1.47 12.83
C VAL A 172 25.03 2.73 12.16
N LEU A 173 26.16 3.23 12.66
CA LEU A 173 26.81 4.45 12.18
C LEU A 173 27.96 4.08 11.23
N VAL A 174 27.82 4.45 9.96
CA VAL A 174 28.69 4.01 8.86
C VAL A 174 29.64 5.13 8.44
N ALA A 175 30.95 4.88 8.52
CA ALA A 175 31.99 5.81 8.11
C ALA A 175 32.03 6.02 6.59
N ASP A 176 32.63 7.14 6.17
CA ASP A 176 32.86 7.43 4.76
C ASP A 176 33.79 6.37 4.13
N GLY A 177 33.39 5.82 2.99
CA GLY A 177 34.02 4.65 2.37
C GLY A 177 33.15 4.05 1.26
N VAL A 178 33.72 3.13 0.47
CA VAL A 178 32.99 2.39 -0.57
C VAL A 178 32.68 0.98 -0.09
N TYR A 179 31.40 0.65 -0.06
CA TYR A 179 30.85 -0.62 0.42
C TYR A 179 30.26 -1.38 -0.77
N ASN A 180 30.94 -2.43 -1.22
CA ASN A 180 30.51 -3.29 -2.33
C ASN A 180 29.63 -4.45 -1.84
N GLU A 181 28.50 -4.13 -1.20
CA GLU A 181 27.61 -5.10 -0.57
C GLU A 181 26.12 -4.84 -0.86
N SER A 182 25.28 -5.82 -0.55
CA SER A 182 23.82 -5.69 -0.47
C SER A 182 23.43 -5.91 0.99
N VAL A 183 22.65 -4.99 1.55
CA VAL A 183 22.29 -4.97 2.98
C VAL A 183 20.86 -5.45 3.15
N SER A 184 20.71 -6.60 3.78
CA SER A 184 19.42 -7.20 4.15
C SER A 184 19.22 -7.15 5.66
N PHE A 185 17.98 -6.90 6.09
CA PHE A 185 17.65 -6.78 7.51
C PHE A 185 17.09 -8.11 8.04
N PRO A 186 17.75 -8.79 9.00
CA PRO A 186 17.18 -10.00 9.61
C PRO A 186 16.16 -9.68 10.72
N ASN A 187 16.34 -8.55 11.41
CA ASN A 187 15.54 -8.11 12.55
C ASN A 187 14.69 -6.88 12.19
N SER A 188 13.55 -6.73 12.86
CA SER A 188 12.79 -5.48 12.93
C SER A 188 13.29 -4.61 14.07
N GLY A 189 13.06 -3.30 14.00
CA GLY A 189 13.01 -2.45 15.19
C GLY A 189 11.70 -2.65 15.98
N ALA A 190 11.37 -1.71 16.84
CA ALA A 190 10.09 -1.65 17.55
C ALA A 190 9.59 -0.19 17.64
N ASP A 191 8.38 0.01 18.17
CA ASP A 191 7.80 1.34 18.38
C ASP A 191 8.76 2.28 19.10
N ASN A 192 8.98 3.47 18.52
CA ASN A 192 9.96 4.48 18.92
C ASN A 192 11.43 4.01 19.04
N ASN A 193 11.73 2.78 18.60
CA ASN A 193 13.01 2.08 18.75
C ASN A 193 13.43 1.45 17.42
N TRP A 194 13.63 2.30 16.40
CA TRP A 194 14.09 1.87 15.08
C TRP A 194 15.43 1.13 15.12
N ILE A 195 15.67 0.30 14.10
CA ILE A 195 17.05 0.03 13.64
C ILE A 195 17.39 1.13 12.63
N GLN A 196 18.29 2.04 13.03
CA GLN A 196 18.74 3.13 12.17
C GLN A 196 20.10 2.81 11.57
N VAL A 197 20.17 2.64 10.26
CA VAL A 197 21.42 2.57 9.49
C VAL A 197 21.67 3.95 8.90
N LYS A 198 22.78 4.58 9.28
CA LYS A 198 23.05 5.99 8.98
C LYS A 198 24.52 6.25 8.65
N ALA A 199 24.77 7.00 7.59
CA ALA A 199 26.10 7.54 7.29
C ALA A 199 26.53 8.57 8.37
N SER A 200 27.79 8.50 8.82
CA SER A 200 28.36 9.47 9.75
C SER A 200 28.70 10.80 9.08
N GLY A 201 29.04 10.75 7.79
CA GLY A 201 29.34 11.88 6.92
C GLY A 201 28.52 11.82 5.64
N ASN A 202 29.08 12.35 4.55
CA ASN A 202 28.45 12.38 3.23
C ASN A 202 29.16 11.46 2.22
N GLY A 203 30.09 10.61 2.67
CA GLY A 203 30.97 9.79 1.83
C GLY A 203 30.78 8.29 2.00
N ALA A 204 29.73 7.82 2.69
CA ALA A 204 29.37 6.41 2.74
C ALA A 204 28.64 6.01 1.45
N ILE A 205 29.30 5.25 0.59
CA ILE A 205 28.85 4.90 -0.76
C ILE A 205 28.59 3.40 -0.85
N LEU A 206 27.36 3.00 -1.15
CA LEU A 206 27.04 1.65 -1.59
C LEU A 206 27.20 1.57 -3.12
N ASP A 207 28.13 0.74 -3.59
CA ASP A 207 28.45 0.58 -5.02
C ASP A 207 28.25 -0.87 -5.48
N GLY A 208 27.21 -1.09 -6.28
CA GLY A 208 26.79 -2.42 -6.73
C GLY A 208 27.62 -3.02 -7.84
N SER A 209 28.72 -2.40 -8.25
CA SER A 209 29.41 -2.69 -9.53
C SER A 209 30.88 -3.07 -9.42
N SER A 210 31.41 -3.58 -10.53
CA SER A 210 32.85 -3.68 -10.79
C SER A 210 33.23 -2.76 -11.95
N THR A 211 34.32 -2.02 -11.81
CA THR A 211 34.86 -1.16 -12.87
C THR A 211 35.64 -1.96 -13.91
N LEU A 212 35.41 -1.68 -15.19
CA LEU A 212 36.27 -2.08 -16.30
C LEU A 212 36.98 -0.86 -16.90
N SER A 213 38.30 -0.97 -17.07
CA SER A 213 39.17 0.08 -17.60
C SER A 213 40.43 -0.54 -18.23
N GLY A 214 41.08 0.15 -19.17
CA GLY A 214 42.46 -0.16 -19.58
C GLY A 214 42.64 -1.49 -20.34
N GLY A 215 42.07 -1.59 -21.54
CA GLY A 215 42.28 -2.76 -22.42
C GLY A 215 41.28 -3.90 -22.23
N ALA A 216 40.19 -3.66 -21.49
CA ALA A 216 39.14 -4.65 -21.22
C ALA A 216 38.32 -5.07 -22.45
N TRP A 217 38.36 -4.31 -23.54
CA TRP A 217 37.51 -4.49 -24.73
C TRP A 217 38.28 -4.95 -25.96
N GLN A 218 37.77 -5.98 -26.63
CA GLN A 218 38.31 -6.52 -27.88
C GLN A 218 37.40 -6.17 -29.06
N PRO A 219 37.92 -5.79 -30.24
CA PRO A 219 37.10 -5.49 -31.39
C PRO A 219 36.47 -6.78 -31.95
N VAL A 220 35.23 -6.70 -32.44
CA VAL A 220 34.60 -7.82 -33.15
C VAL A 220 35.09 -7.82 -34.61
N GLU A 221 35.70 -8.92 -35.04
CA GLU A 221 36.24 -9.05 -36.41
C GLU A 221 35.15 -8.84 -37.47
N GLY A 222 35.46 -8.05 -38.50
CA GLY A 222 34.52 -7.70 -39.57
C GLY A 222 33.37 -6.77 -39.16
N LYS A 223 33.37 -6.22 -37.94
CA LYS A 223 32.31 -5.34 -37.41
C LYS A 223 32.86 -4.00 -36.94
N ASN A 224 32.76 -2.98 -37.79
CA ASN A 224 33.12 -1.62 -37.41
C ASN A 224 32.29 -1.14 -36.20
N ALA A 225 32.96 -0.43 -35.28
CA ALA A 225 32.38 0.17 -34.07
C ALA A 225 31.77 -0.82 -33.04
N ILE A 226 31.96 -2.13 -33.20
CA ILE A 226 31.46 -3.13 -32.24
C ILE A 226 32.64 -3.81 -31.54
N TRP A 227 32.55 -3.84 -30.20
CA TRP A 227 33.54 -4.44 -29.32
C TRP A 227 32.84 -5.41 -28.37
N PHE A 228 33.60 -6.31 -27.76
CA PHE A 228 33.10 -7.22 -26.75
C PHE A 228 34.10 -7.44 -25.63
N THR A 229 33.57 -7.87 -24.49
CA THR A 229 34.32 -8.45 -23.39
C THR A 229 33.50 -9.59 -22.78
N GLN A 230 34.11 -10.44 -21.97
CA GLN A 230 33.40 -11.51 -21.28
C GLN A 230 33.19 -11.12 -19.81
N ILE A 231 31.94 -11.12 -19.36
CA ILE A 231 31.58 -10.79 -17.97
C ILE A 231 30.91 -12.01 -17.33
N GLY A 232 31.27 -12.33 -16.08
CA GLY A 232 30.90 -13.60 -15.45
C GLY A 232 29.39 -13.81 -15.14
N GLY A 233 28.51 -12.89 -15.52
CA GLY A 233 27.08 -12.96 -15.25
C GLY A 233 26.30 -11.88 -16.01
N ALA A 234 24.97 -12.02 -16.01
CA ALA A 234 24.06 -11.08 -16.67
C ALA A 234 24.01 -9.71 -15.98
N ILE A 235 23.62 -8.70 -16.76
CA ILE A 235 23.38 -7.32 -16.31
C ILE A 235 22.08 -6.77 -16.89
N GLY A 236 21.40 -5.91 -16.14
CA GLY A 236 20.28 -5.08 -16.61
C GLY A 236 20.67 -3.61 -16.83
N TYR A 237 21.78 -3.17 -16.22
CA TYR A 237 22.30 -1.82 -16.33
C TYR A 237 23.78 -1.81 -16.75
N LEU A 238 24.21 -0.78 -17.47
CA LEU A 238 25.61 -0.51 -17.79
C LEU A 238 25.85 1.00 -17.78
N ALA A 239 26.93 1.46 -17.16
CA ALA A 239 27.37 2.86 -17.26
C ALA A 239 28.68 3.01 -18.05
N ARG A 240 28.78 4.11 -18.80
CA ARG A 240 30.04 4.66 -19.36
C ARG A 240 30.23 6.07 -18.79
N ASP A 241 31.35 6.32 -18.13
CA ASP A 241 31.74 7.62 -17.53
C ASP A 241 30.63 8.24 -16.67
N GLY A 242 30.00 7.42 -15.81
CA GLY A 242 28.92 7.85 -14.89
C GLY A 242 27.56 8.10 -15.55
N LYS A 243 27.36 7.73 -16.82
CA LYS A 243 26.09 7.87 -17.55
C LYS A 243 25.56 6.51 -17.99
N ARG A 244 24.24 6.35 -18.01
CA ARG A 244 23.60 5.11 -18.49
C ARG A 244 23.91 4.89 -19.97
N PHE A 245 24.23 3.65 -20.32
CA PHE A 245 24.42 3.23 -21.70
C PHE A 245 23.18 2.47 -22.20
N TYR A 246 22.78 2.71 -23.46
CA TYR A 246 21.52 2.20 -24.00
C TYR A 246 21.56 0.69 -24.24
N GLN A 247 20.55 -0.06 -23.80
CA GLN A 247 20.45 -1.51 -24.04
C GLN A 247 19.66 -1.80 -25.32
N TYR A 248 20.26 -2.51 -26.26
CA TYR A 248 19.55 -3.10 -27.41
C TYR A 248 18.85 -4.40 -27.00
N GLU A 249 17.67 -4.65 -27.55
CA GLU A 249 16.89 -5.89 -27.33
C GLU A 249 17.60 -7.15 -27.84
N GLY A 250 18.53 -7.00 -28.78
CA GLY A 250 19.19 -8.12 -29.43
C GLY A 250 20.39 -7.72 -30.29
N MET A 251 21.23 -8.71 -30.57
CA MET A 251 22.39 -8.59 -31.46
C MET A 251 22.05 -7.99 -32.83
N ASN A 252 20.86 -8.27 -33.38
CA ASN A 252 20.41 -7.67 -34.65
C ASN A 252 20.22 -6.14 -34.54
N GLY A 253 19.68 -5.65 -33.43
CA GLY A 253 19.54 -4.22 -33.17
C GLY A 253 20.91 -3.53 -33.04
N LEU A 254 21.79 -4.10 -32.22
CA LEU A 254 23.16 -3.60 -32.02
C LEU A 254 23.98 -3.57 -33.32
N ASN A 255 23.84 -4.57 -34.19
CA ASN A 255 24.50 -4.58 -35.51
C ASN A 255 24.02 -3.45 -36.43
N ASN A 256 22.72 -3.15 -36.41
CA ASN A 256 22.08 -2.24 -37.36
C ASN A 256 21.85 -0.83 -36.80
N SER A 257 22.29 -0.53 -35.58
CA SER A 257 21.99 0.73 -34.87
C SER A 257 20.49 0.94 -34.62
N ALA A 258 19.72 -0.15 -34.51
CA ALA A 258 18.27 -0.15 -34.33
C ALA A 258 17.90 -0.50 -32.89
N GLY A 259 17.47 0.50 -32.12
CA GLY A 259 16.93 0.33 -30.76
C GLY A 259 15.47 -0.13 -30.76
N HIS A 260 14.84 -0.01 -29.59
CA HIS A 260 13.40 -0.26 -29.42
C HIS A 260 12.57 0.59 -30.41
N ASN A 261 11.46 0.03 -30.88
CA ASN A 261 10.62 0.57 -31.98
C ASN A 261 11.42 0.99 -33.24
N ASN A 262 12.58 0.38 -33.48
CA ASN A 262 13.47 0.67 -34.61
C ASN A 262 14.00 2.13 -34.65
N VAL A 263 14.04 2.82 -33.52
CA VAL A 263 14.69 4.13 -33.40
C VAL A 263 16.21 3.98 -33.64
N THR A 264 16.82 4.94 -34.34
CA THR A 264 18.26 4.88 -34.63
C THR A 264 19.08 5.28 -33.41
N ILE A 265 19.65 4.29 -32.72
CA ILE A 265 20.57 4.48 -31.60
C ILE A 265 21.98 4.16 -32.08
N ARG A 266 22.93 5.09 -31.88
CA ARG A 266 24.30 4.95 -32.41
C ARG A 266 25.26 4.22 -31.48
N GLU A 267 24.98 4.26 -30.18
CA GLU A 267 25.84 3.71 -29.13
C GLU A 267 24.98 2.98 -28.09
N GLY A 268 25.44 1.85 -27.60
CA GLY A 268 24.69 1.01 -26.67
C GLY A 268 25.29 -0.39 -26.53
N TRP A 269 24.62 -1.27 -25.78
CA TRP A 269 25.13 -2.57 -25.40
C TRP A 269 24.09 -3.68 -25.56
N PHE A 270 24.58 -4.92 -25.61
CA PHE A 270 23.78 -6.14 -25.57
C PHE A 270 24.58 -7.23 -24.86
N PHE A 271 23.96 -7.89 -23.88
CA PHE A 271 24.54 -9.05 -23.22
C PHE A 271 24.02 -10.35 -23.85
N GLU A 272 24.92 -11.28 -24.19
CA GLU A 272 24.61 -12.57 -24.80
C GLU A 272 24.73 -13.70 -23.76
N PRO A 273 23.61 -14.23 -23.21
CA PRO A 273 23.66 -15.17 -22.09
C PRO A 273 24.34 -16.50 -22.41
N SER A 274 24.33 -16.94 -23.68
CA SER A 274 24.92 -18.22 -24.11
C SER A 274 26.46 -18.21 -24.14
N THR A 275 27.08 -17.04 -24.25
CA THR A 275 28.55 -16.87 -24.32
C THR A 275 29.11 -16.07 -23.14
N LEU A 276 28.23 -15.48 -22.32
CA LEU A 276 28.55 -14.52 -21.26
C LEU A 276 29.30 -13.27 -21.78
N ARG A 277 29.12 -12.94 -23.06
CA ARG A 277 29.75 -11.76 -23.67
C ARG A 277 28.86 -10.55 -23.54
N LEU A 278 29.46 -9.47 -23.05
CA LEU A 278 28.92 -8.13 -23.18
C LEU A 278 29.46 -7.52 -24.47
N TYR A 279 28.56 -7.24 -25.42
CA TYR A 279 28.88 -6.52 -26.65
C TYR A 279 28.49 -5.05 -26.47
N ILE A 280 29.30 -4.16 -27.02
CA ILE A 280 29.02 -2.72 -27.08
C ILE A 280 29.19 -2.20 -28.50
N ARG A 281 28.46 -1.14 -28.80
CA ARG A 281 28.62 -0.29 -29.97
C ARG A 281 29.00 1.11 -29.48
N THR A 282 30.10 1.65 -29.98
CA THR A 282 30.69 2.92 -29.52
C THR A 282 31.35 3.67 -30.67
N GLN A 283 31.37 5.00 -30.64
CA GLN A 283 31.92 5.81 -31.75
C GLN A 283 33.45 6.01 -31.65
N ASP A 284 34.00 5.87 -30.45
CA ASP A 284 35.40 5.97 -30.05
C ASP A 284 35.92 4.65 -29.43
N ASP A 285 37.20 4.58 -29.08
CA ASP A 285 37.81 3.39 -28.47
C ASP A 285 37.28 3.19 -27.04
N PRO A 286 36.53 2.12 -26.75
CA PRO A 286 35.93 1.93 -25.44
C PRO A 286 36.95 1.75 -24.31
N ASN A 287 38.22 1.49 -24.62
CA ASN A 287 39.30 1.37 -23.63
C ASN A 287 39.77 2.74 -23.09
N THR A 288 39.37 3.86 -23.69
CA THR A 288 39.61 5.21 -23.15
C THR A 288 38.57 5.66 -22.12
N HIS A 289 37.53 4.85 -21.88
CA HIS A 289 36.42 5.15 -20.98
C HIS A 289 36.42 4.27 -19.73
N THR A 290 35.72 4.74 -18.69
CA THR A 290 35.47 3.97 -17.47
C THR A 290 34.08 3.36 -17.53
N TRP A 291 33.98 2.04 -17.34
CA TRP A 291 32.70 1.32 -17.42
C TRP A 291 32.33 0.73 -16.07
N GLN A 292 31.12 0.97 -15.59
CA GLN A 292 30.60 0.31 -14.38
C GLN A 292 29.63 -0.80 -14.77
N VAL A 293 29.98 -2.02 -14.36
CA VAL A 293 29.25 -3.24 -14.69
C VAL A 293 28.68 -3.83 -13.39
N PRO A 294 27.35 -3.82 -13.19
CA PRO A 294 26.72 -4.35 -11.99
C PRO A 294 27.13 -5.78 -11.66
N ARG A 295 27.21 -6.04 -10.35
CA ARG A 295 27.43 -7.36 -9.72
C ARG A 295 26.36 -7.67 -8.69
N LEU A 296 25.74 -6.64 -8.12
CA LEU A 296 24.65 -6.72 -7.17
C LEU A 296 23.37 -6.12 -7.77
N ASN A 297 22.22 -6.61 -7.31
CA ASN A 297 20.91 -6.17 -7.86
C ASN A 297 20.25 -5.08 -7.02
N HIS A 298 20.26 -5.20 -5.69
CA HIS A 298 19.67 -4.25 -4.76
C HIS A 298 20.73 -3.76 -3.76
N ALA A 299 20.63 -2.50 -3.29
CA ALA A 299 21.54 -2.01 -2.24
C ALA A 299 20.99 -2.28 -0.84
N PHE A 300 19.72 -1.94 -0.58
CA PHE A 300 19.02 -2.25 0.68
C PHE A 300 17.75 -3.06 0.43
N ASP A 301 17.62 -4.20 1.13
CA ASP A 301 16.48 -5.12 1.10
C ASP A 301 15.77 -5.15 2.47
N VAL A 302 14.65 -4.43 2.58
CA VAL A 302 13.81 -4.33 3.78
C VAL A 302 12.57 -5.23 3.60
N ASN A 303 12.74 -6.53 3.81
CA ASN A 303 11.74 -7.55 3.47
C ASN A 303 11.00 -8.07 4.71
N ALA A 304 9.74 -7.68 4.85
CA ALA A 304 8.86 -7.93 5.99
C ALA A 304 9.52 -7.60 7.34
N ARG A 305 10.28 -6.50 7.40
CA ARG A 305 10.97 -5.97 8.59
C ARG A 305 10.46 -4.58 8.89
N ASP A 306 10.02 -4.36 10.13
CA ASP A 306 9.39 -3.11 10.52
C ASP A 306 10.36 -2.19 11.27
N TRP A 307 10.03 -0.90 11.37
CA TRP A 307 10.79 0.10 12.14
C TRP A 307 12.26 0.21 11.69
N ILE A 308 12.47 0.34 10.38
CA ILE A 308 13.80 0.46 9.76
C ILE A 308 14.01 1.88 9.25
N TRP A 309 15.18 2.48 9.52
CA TRP A 309 15.54 3.83 9.09
C TRP A 309 16.87 3.80 8.33
N ILE A 310 16.88 4.30 7.09
CA ILE A 310 18.06 4.38 6.21
C ILE A 310 18.34 5.85 5.85
N GLU A 311 19.50 6.38 6.24
CA GLU A 311 19.84 7.80 6.06
C GLU A 311 21.28 8.09 5.63
N GLY A 312 21.43 8.99 4.64
CA GLY A 312 22.68 9.67 4.32
C GLY A 312 23.61 8.98 3.31
N PHE A 313 23.16 7.91 2.66
CA PHE A 313 24.02 7.13 1.75
C PHE A 313 24.01 7.67 0.31
N GLU A 314 25.17 7.60 -0.37
CA GLU A 314 25.18 7.50 -1.83
C GLU A 314 24.98 6.03 -2.22
N VAL A 315 24.10 5.76 -3.18
CA VAL A 315 23.76 4.41 -3.66
C VAL A 315 23.81 4.38 -5.17
N ARG A 316 24.63 3.51 -5.76
CA ARG A 316 24.88 3.54 -7.21
C ARG A 316 25.24 2.21 -7.88
N TYR A 317 24.95 2.13 -9.18
CA TYR A 317 25.35 1.06 -10.10
C TYR A 317 24.91 -0.36 -9.73
N TYR A 318 23.78 -0.51 -9.02
CA TYR A 318 23.10 -1.81 -8.90
C TYR A 318 22.18 -2.07 -10.09
N GLY A 319 21.97 -3.35 -10.43
CA GLY A 319 21.09 -3.77 -11.53
C GLY A 319 21.69 -4.87 -12.38
N THR A 320 21.84 -6.07 -11.82
CA THR A 320 22.13 -7.28 -12.61
C THR A 320 20.92 -7.73 -13.44
N ARG A 321 19.74 -7.19 -13.13
CA ARG A 321 18.45 -7.33 -13.82
C ARG A 321 17.73 -5.98 -13.85
N THR A 322 16.61 -5.90 -14.56
CA THR A 322 15.79 -4.66 -14.69
C THR A 322 14.97 -4.32 -13.44
N ASP A 323 14.89 -5.22 -12.45
CA ASP A 323 14.26 -4.97 -11.14
C ASP A 323 15.24 -4.42 -10.09
N GLY A 324 16.47 -4.07 -10.50
CA GLY A 324 17.49 -3.53 -9.60
C GLY A 324 17.09 -2.20 -8.96
N CYS A 325 17.16 -2.13 -7.63
CA CYS A 325 16.67 -1.02 -6.80
C CYS A 325 17.74 -0.47 -5.84
N GLY A 326 17.64 0.82 -5.50
CA GLY A 326 18.43 1.41 -4.41
C GLY A 326 17.94 0.93 -3.06
N VAL A 327 16.67 1.19 -2.75
CA VAL A 327 16.00 0.65 -1.56
C VAL A 327 14.73 -0.09 -1.97
N CYS A 328 14.66 -1.38 -1.69
CA CYS A 328 13.46 -2.20 -1.82
C CYS A 328 12.85 -2.44 -0.43
N ALA A 329 11.57 -2.12 -0.27
CA ALA A 329 10.79 -2.38 0.95
C ALA A 329 9.54 -3.20 0.61
N LEU A 330 9.55 -4.49 0.96
CA LEU A 330 8.48 -5.43 0.64
C LEU A 330 7.74 -5.86 1.92
N ASN A 331 6.45 -5.59 2.04
CA ASN A 331 5.60 -5.94 3.20
C ASN A 331 6.11 -5.42 4.56
N SER A 332 6.81 -4.29 4.55
CA SER A 332 7.49 -3.69 5.72
C SER A 332 6.79 -2.42 6.16
N SER A 333 6.58 -2.24 7.46
CA SER A 333 5.89 -1.10 8.07
C SER A 333 6.87 -0.17 8.82
N HIS A 334 6.50 1.10 9.00
CA HIS A 334 7.27 2.10 9.75
C HIS A 334 8.70 2.30 9.20
N VAL A 335 8.83 2.34 7.88
CA VAL A 335 10.12 2.46 7.16
C VAL A 335 10.44 3.93 6.89
N VAL A 336 11.68 4.37 7.15
CA VAL A 336 12.17 5.73 6.88
C VAL A 336 13.33 5.66 5.90
N ILE A 337 13.22 6.34 4.76
CA ILE A 337 14.26 6.42 3.73
C ILE A 337 14.51 7.90 3.45
N ARG A 338 15.61 8.46 3.96
CA ARG A 338 15.81 9.91 3.88
C ARG A 338 17.25 10.38 3.63
N ARG A 339 17.38 11.54 2.98
CA ARG A 339 18.68 12.21 2.71
C ARG A 339 19.69 11.31 1.98
N ASN A 340 19.22 10.34 1.19
CA ASN A 340 20.07 9.48 0.37
C ASN A 340 20.21 10.06 -1.05
N ARG A 341 21.33 9.75 -1.71
CA ARG A 341 21.61 10.09 -3.10
C ARG A 341 21.67 8.82 -3.93
N ILE A 342 20.58 8.50 -4.62
CA ILE A 342 20.38 7.21 -5.29
C ILE A 342 20.47 7.43 -6.80
N HIS A 343 21.48 6.84 -7.46
CA HIS A 343 21.72 7.13 -8.87
C HIS A 343 22.28 6.01 -9.73
N ASN A 344 22.19 6.19 -11.05
CA ASN A 344 22.69 5.25 -12.05
C ASN A 344 22.14 3.82 -11.89
N MET A 345 20.81 3.72 -11.82
CA MET A 345 20.06 2.47 -11.71
C MET A 345 18.62 2.68 -12.20
N GLN A 346 17.89 1.60 -12.51
CA GLN A 346 16.55 1.73 -13.12
C GLN A 346 15.43 2.09 -12.14
N LEU A 347 15.53 1.60 -10.89
CA LEU A 347 14.58 1.88 -9.82
C LEU A 347 15.33 2.51 -8.65
N GLY A 348 14.90 3.69 -8.19
CA GLY A 348 15.52 4.33 -7.03
C GLY A 348 15.02 3.72 -5.73
N ILE A 349 13.74 3.97 -5.42
CA ILE A 349 13.06 3.49 -4.22
C ILE A 349 11.81 2.73 -4.63
N PHE A 350 11.68 1.49 -4.16
CA PHE A 350 10.59 0.59 -4.49
C PHE A 350 9.91 0.07 -3.20
N ILE A 351 8.68 0.51 -2.96
CA ILE A 351 7.85 0.05 -1.83
C ILE A 351 6.71 -0.79 -2.39
N GLN A 352 6.51 -2.00 -1.86
CA GLN A 352 5.44 -2.91 -2.30
C GLN A 352 4.81 -3.64 -1.11
N TRP A 353 3.49 -3.74 -1.15
CA TRP A 353 2.69 -4.58 -0.28
C TRP A 353 1.89 -5.60 -1.10
N ASN A 354 1.92 -6.85 -0.65
CA ASN A 354 1.04 -7.95 -1.05
C ASN A 354 0.78 -8.91 0.14
N GLY A 355 1.02 -8.43 1.36
CA GLY A 355 0.94 -9.18 2.61
C GLY A 355 -0.35 -8.94 3.39
N THR A 356 -0.31 -9.07 4.71
CA THR A 356 -1.47 -8.89 5.59
C THR A 356 -1.75 -7.43 5.90
N ASP A 357 -2.91 -7.13 6.48
CA ASP A 357 -3.35 -5.76 6.79
C ASP A 357 -2.47 -5.03 7.83
N SER A 358 -1.73 -5.77 8.65
CA SER A 358 -0.70 -5.27 9.56
C SER A 358 0.61 -4.83 8.88
N GLN A 359 0.81 -5.16 7.61
CA GLN A 359 2.07 -4.96 6.88
C GLN A 359 1.99 -3.81 5.87
N GLY A 360 3.15 -3.24 5.53
CA GLY A 360 3.27 -2.21 4.48
C GLY A 360 2.74 -0.83 4.86
N ASN A 361 2.55 -0.54 6.15
CA ASN A 361 1.95 0.72 6.63
C ASN A 361 3.04 1.75 7.02
N ASP A 362 2.74 3.04 6.93
CA ASP A 362 3.53 4.17 7.47
C ASP A 362 5.00 4.24 6.96
N THR A 363 5.19 4.37 5.65
CA THR A 363 6.53 4.59 5.06
C THR A 363 6.79 6.08 4.76
N ARG A 364 7.94 6.61 5.21
CA ARG A 364 8.40 7.99 4.96
C ARG A 364 9.60 8.00 4.00
N VAL A 365 9.43 8.59 2.82
CA VAL A 365 10.47 8.81 1.80
C VAL A 365 10.75 10.32 1.69
N GLU A 366 11.85 10.78 2.27
CA GLU A 366 12.04 12.21 2.53
C GLU A 366 13.41 12.76 2.11
N PHE A 367 13.43 13.86 1.37
CA PHE A 367 14.66 14.62 1.08
C PHE A 367 15.76 13.80 0.37
N ASN A 368 15.41 12.78 -0.43
CA ASN A 368 16.37 12.01 -1.23
C ASN A 368 16.58 12.68 -2.60
N GLU A 369 17.79 12.57 -3.15
CA GLU A 369 18.11 12.83 -4.57
C GLU A 369 18.00 11.49 -5.32
N VAL A 370 17.23 11.43 -6.41
CA VAL A 370 17.09 10.21 -7.24
C VAL A 370 17.25 10.54 -8.72
N GLN A 371 18.25 9.95 -9.39
CA GLN A 371 18.55 10.26 -10.81
C GLN A 371 19.16 9.13 -11.65
N ASP A 372 18.87 9.13 -12.96
CA ASP A 372 19.46 8.18 -13.92
C ASP A 372 19.94 8.91 -15.19
N MET A 373 21.16 9.45 -15.14
CA MET A 373 21.68 10.34 -16.19
C MET A 373 21.63 9.71 -17.59
N THR A 374 20.99 10.44 -18.52
CA THR A 374 20.68 10.11 -19.92
C THR A 374 19.32 9.46 -20.17
N ALA A 375 18.64 8.89 -19.15
CA ALA A 375 17.37 8.18 -19.36
C ALA A 375 16.26 9.06 -19.94
N ALA A 376 16.12 10.29 -19.46
CA ALA A 376 15.18 11.29 -20.00
C ALA A 376 15.57 11.88 -21.37
N ASN A 377 16.81 11.69 -21.82
CA ASN A 377 17.35 12.37 -23.01
C ASN A 377 17.31 11.52 -24.29
N TRP A 378 17.00 10.22 -24.18
CA TRP A 378 16.72 9.40 -25.35
C TRP A 378 15.36 9.76 -25.97
N GLU A 379 15.19 9.47 -27.26
CA GLU A 379 13.89 9.61 -27.89
C GLU A 379 12.85 8.72 -27.18
N TRP A 380 11.69 9.27 -26.83
CA TRP A 380 10.63 8.59 -26.09
C TRP A 380 10.28 7.20 -26.68
N ASN A 381 10.18 7.09 -28.00
CA ASN A 381 9.90 5.83 -28.71
C ASN A 381 10.98 4.75 -28.52
N ALA A 382 12.22 5.13 -28.21
CA ALA A 382 13.34 4.21 -27.97
C ALA A 382 13.36 3.66 -26.54
N VAL A 383 12.52 4.20 -25.65
CA VAL A 383 12.51 3.84 -24.21
C VAL A 383 11.15 3.28 -23.78
N LYS A 384 10.04 3.92 -24.16
CA LYS A 384 8.70 3.54 -23.67
C LYS A 384 8.34 2.11 -24.06
N GLY A 385 7.99 1.30 -23.06
CA GLY A 385 7.62 -0.11 -23.24
C GLY A 385 8.81 -1.07 -23.47
N GLY A 386 10.05 -0.56 -23.43
CA GLY A 386 11.28 -1.35 -23.59
C GLY A 386 12.09 -1.47 -22.29
N PHE A 387 13.19 -2.23 -22.34
CA PHE A 387 14.07 -2.46 -21.19
C PHE A 387 14.68 -1.19 -20.57
N MET A 388 14.65 -0.07 -21.30
CA MET A 388 15.25 1.19 -20.85
C MET A 388 14.35 2.00 -19.92
N GLU A 389 13.05 1.70 -19.87
CA GLU A 389 12.10 2.32 -18.96
C GLU A 389 12.51 2.08 -17.50
N GLY A 390 12.27 3.08 -16.64
CA GLY A 390 12.70 3.10 -15.25
C GLY A 390 12.02 4.23 -14.49
N THR A 391 11.89 4.09 -13.17
CA THR A 391 11.07 4.95 -12.33
C THR A 391 11.82 5.31 -11.05
N ALA A 392 11.86 6.59 -10.68
CA ALA A 392 12.62 7.03 -9.50
C ALA A 392 12.06 6.48 -8.18
N ILE A 393 10.75 6.66 -7.95
CA ILE A 393 10.10 6.28 -6.68
C ILE A 393 8.78 5.59 -7.00
N ILE A 394 8.58 4.36 -6.49
CA ILE A 394 7.33 3.60 -6.60
C ILE A 394 6.77 3.35 -5.20
N VAL A 395 5.52 3.75 -4.98
CA VAL A 395 4.79 3.59 -3.71
C VAL A 395 3.61 2.65 -3.89
N ARG A 396 3.77 1.40 -3.48
CA ARG A 396 2.72 0.37 -3.44
C ARG A 396 2.62 -0.30 -2.08
N GLY A 397 3.00 0.41 -1.00
CA GLY A 397 2.71 0.00 0.37
C GLY A 397 1.20 -0.12 0.62
N ARG A 398 0.79 -0.54 1.81
CA ARG A 398 -0.62 -0.65 2.17
C ARG A 398 -1.22 0.72 2.48
N ALA A 399 -0.79 1.37 3.57
CA ALA A 399 -1.38 2.64 4.00
C ALA A 399 -0.38 3.66 4.56
N GLY A 400 -0.77 4.95 4.59
CA GLY A 400 -0.07 5.99 5.37
C GLY A 400 1.30 6.42 4.81
N ALA A 401 1.54 6.26 3.51
CA ALA A 401 2.81 6.60 2.90
C ALA A 401 3.00 8.12 2.75
N ILE A 402 4.20 8.62 3.04
CA ILE A 402 4.58 10.03 2.91
C ILE A 402 5.82 10.14 2.02
N VAL A 403 5.72 10.81 0.87
CA VAL A 403 6.82 11.07 -0.05
C VAL A 403 6.99 12.58 -0.21
N ARG A 404 8.02 13.17 0.43
CA ARG A 404 8.15 14.63 0.46
C ARG A 404 9.55 15.20 0.37
N GLY A 405 9.66 16.38 -0.23
CA GLY A 405 10.91 17.13 -0.32
C GLY A 405 12.03 16.44 -1.11
N ASN A 406 11.72 15.38 -1.86
CA ASN A 406 12.71 14.67 -2.68
C ASN A 406 13.01 15.46 -3.96
N GLU A 407 14.22 15.29 -4.49
CA GLU A 407 14.66 15.82 -5.78
C GLU A 407 14.81 14.66 -6.77
N VAL A 408 13.94 14.61 -7.79
CA VAL A 408 13.86 13.51 -8.77
C VAL A 408 14.19 14.06 -10.14
N HIS A 409 15.21 13.52 -10.82
CA HIS A 409 15.60 14.07 -12.12
C HIS A 409 16.29 13.14 -13.11
N HIS A 410 16.18 13.50 -14.40
CA HIS A 410 16.83 12.81 -15.54
C HIS A 410 16.40 11.35 -15.76
N VAL A 411 15.48 10.82 -14.94
CA VAL A 411 14.83 9.50 -15.04
C VAL A 411 13.75 9.48 -16.13
N PHE A 412 13.31 8.29 -16.53
CA PHE A 412 12.23 8.16 -17.51
C PHE A 412 10.85 8.45 -16.90
N ASN A 413 10.47 7.78 -15.81
CA ASN A 413 9.27 8.07 -15.01
C ASN A 413 9.67 8.63 -13.63
N GLY A 414 8.88 9.57 -13.09
CA GLY A 414 9.14 10.24 -11.83
C GLY A 414 8.68 9.46 -10.59
N ILE A 415 7.60 9.94 -9.95
CA ILE A 415 7.01 9.32 -8.75
C ILE A 415 5.69 8.64 -9.11
N TYR A 416 5.63 7.32 -8.92
CA TYR A 416 4.48 6.47 -9.19
C TYR A 416 3.86 5.97 -7.89
N THR A 417 2.54 6.07 -7.74
CA THR A 417 1.81 5.48 -6.61
C THR A 417 0.69 4.57 -7.07
N GLY A 418 0.52 3.45 -6.39
CA GLY A 418 -0.46 2.44 -6.75
C GLY A 418 -0.02 1.59 -7.94
N THR A 419 -0.98 1.00 -8.64
CA THR A 419 -0.74 0.08 -9.75
C THR A 419 -1.89 0.15 -10.74
N SER A 420 -1.61 -0.11 -12.01
CA SER A 420 -2.63 -0.26 -13.06
C SER A 420 -2.99 -1.74 -13.31
N GLY A 421 -3.98 -1.98 -14.17
CA GLY A 421 -4.55 -3.31 -14.44
C GLY A 421 -5.47 -3.80 -13.32
N ALA A 422 -5.76 -5.10 -13.28
CA ALA A 422 -6.69 -5.69 -12.30
C ALA A 422 -6.27 -5.45 -10.83
N ALA A 423 -4.97 -5.38 -10.55
CA ALA A 423 -4.47 -5.03 -9.22
C ALA A 423 -4.77 -3.57 -8.81
N GLY A 424 -5.03 -2.69 -9.79
CA GLY A 424 -5.42 -1.30 -9.56
C GLY A 424 -6.78 -1.16 -8.90
N GLU A 425 -7.64 -2.18 -8.98
CA GLU A 425 -8.94 -2.21 -8.32
C GLU A 425 -8.88 -2.58 -6.83
N ASN A 426 -7.69 -2.74 -6.24
CA ASN A 426 -7.54 -3.02 -4.83
C ASN A 426 -7.45 -1.71 -4.00
N PRO A 427 -8.50 -1.32 -3.25
CA PRO A 427 -8.51 -0.07 -2.48
C PRO A 427 -7.64 -0.10 -1.22
N ALA A 428 -6.91 -1.19 -0.96
CA ALA A 428 -5.90 -1.28 0.11
C ALA A 428 -4.47 -1.04 -0.39
N ILE A 429 -4.22 -0.88 -1.69
CA ILE A 429 -2.89 -0.51 -2.21
C ILE A 429 -2.74 1.01 -2.18
N ALA A 430 -1.65 1.49 -1.57
CA ALA A 430 -1.28 2.89 -1.39
C ALA A 430 -2.37 3.76 -0.73
N PHE A 431 -3.27 3.17 0.06
CA PHE A 431 -4.35 3.83 0.74
C PHE A 431 -3.83 5.00 1.61
N ASP A 432 -4.37 6.20 1.41
CA ASP A 432 -4.00 7.39 2.20
C ASP A 432 -2.50 7.77 2.09
N ALA A 433 -2.06 8.08 0.87
CA ALA A 433 -0.68 8.49 0.57
C ALA A 433 -0.54 10.01 0.35
N ASP A 434 0.48 10.64 0.94
CA ASP A 434 0.82 12.06 0.79
C ASP A 434 2.11 12.25 -0.02
N ILE A 435 2.00 12.85 -1.21
CA ILE A 435 3.12 13.07 -2.14
C ILE A 435 3.26 14.59 -2.33
N TYR A 436 4.17 15.24 -1.60
CA TYR A 436 4.18 16.70 -1.55
C TYR A 436 5.53 17.39 -1.41
N ASN A 437 5.59 18.66 -1.85
CA ASN A 437 6.81 19.48 -1.84
C ASN A 437 8.01 18.86 -2.58
N ASN A 438 7.82 17.85 -3.44
CA ASN A 438 8.90 17.25 -4.22
C ASN A 438 9.26 18.15 -5.42
N ARG A 439 10.53 18.14 -5.80
CA ARG A 439 11.07 18.79 -6.99
C ARG A 439 11.36 17.72 -8.04
N ILE A 440 10.74 17.82 -9.21
CA ILE A 440 10.78 16.78 -10.24
C ILE A 440 11.12 17.42 -11.58
N TYR A 441 12.25 17.07 -12.21
CA TYR A 441 12.64 17.74 -13.46
C TYR A 441 13.46 16.91 -14.45
N ASN A 442 13.41 17.29 -15.73
CA ASN A 442 13.99 16.54 -16.84
C ASN A 442 13.49 15.08 -16.84
N ILE A 443 12.20 14.88 -17.07
CA ILE A 443 11.55 13.55 -17.01
C ILE A 443 11.16 13.08 -18.42
N GLY A 444 11.54 11.85 -18.75
CA GLY A 444 11.36 11.27 -20.09
C GLY A 444 9.90 11.07 -20.51
N ASP A 445 9.02 10.68 -19.58
CA ASP A 445 7.59 10.44 -19.81
C ASP A 445 6.73 11.15 -18.75
N ASP A 446 6.21 10.44 -17.73
CA ASP A 446 5.32 10.99 -16.71
C ASP A 446 6.07 11.35 -15.41
N ALA A 447 5.93 12.60 -14.95
CA ALA A 447 6.61 13.10 -13.75
C ALA A 447 5.91 12.72 -12.42
N LEU A 448 4.57 12.70 -12.42
CA LEU A 448 3.75 12.11 -11.36
C LEU A 448 2.76 11.12 -11.95
N GLU A 449 2.67 9.93 -11.40
CA GLU A 449 1.72 8.89 -11.79
C GLU A 449 0.82 8.50 -10.58
N PRO A 450 -0.27 9.23 -10.32
CA PRO A 450 -1.36 8.71 -9.51
C PRO A 450 -2.16 7.65 -10.30
N GLU A 451 -2.05 6.36 -9.94
CA GLU A 451 -2.86 5.30 -10.57
C GLU A 451 -3.44 4.28 -9.57
N GLY A 452 -4.42 3.51 -10.05
CA GLY A 452 -5.15 2.49 -9.31
C GLY A 452 -6.28 3.10 -8.48
N ALA A 453 -6.57 2.47 -7.34
CA ALA A 453 -7.71 2.85 -6.53
C ALA A 453 -7.61 4.31 -6.03
N GLY A 454 -6.42 4.83 -5.72
CA GLY A 454 -6.22 6.26 -5.48
C GLY A 454 -6.92 6.81 -4.22
N VAL A 455 -7.31 5.94 -3.29
CA VAL A 455 -8.13 6.30 -2.11
C VAL A 455 -7.34 7.22 -1.19
N ASN A 456 -7.77 8.48 -1.09
CA ASN A 456 -7.07 9.52 -0.34
C ASN A 456 -5.59 9.73 -0.75
N HIS A 457 -5.24 9.52 -2.01
CA HIS A 457 -3.94 9.95 -2.54
C HIS A 457 -3.89 11.48 -2.62
N ARG A 458 -2.85 12.14 -2.08
CA ARG A 458 -2.73 13.60 -1.97
C ARG A 458 -1.44 14.10 -2.60
N PHE A 459 -1.53 14.51 -3.85
CA PHE A 459 -0.44 15.12 -4.62
C PHE A 459 -0.47 16.64 -4.45
N ARG A 460 0.40 17.19 -3.61
CA ARG A 460 0.29 18.59 -3.17
C ARG A 460 1.58 19.37 -3.34
N ASN A 461 1.50 20.64 -3.75
CA ASN A 461 2.64 21.57 -3.72
C ASN A 461 3.91 21.13 -4.48
N ASN A 462 3.87 20.09 -5.31
CA ASN A 462 5.05 19.59 -6.03
C ASN A 462 5.41 20.55 -7.16
N ALA A 463 6.69 20.62 -7.50
CA ALA A 463 7.22 21.44 -8.58
C ALA A 463 7.77 20.54 -9.69
N ILE A 464 7.08 20.51 -10.83
CA ILE A 464 7.44 19.76 -12.02
C ILE A 464 7.99 20.74 -13.08
N ASP A 465 9.18 20.45 -13.62
CA ASP A 465 9.77 21.20 -14.73
C ASP A 465 10.32 20.27 -15.83
N SER A 466 10.11 20.62 -17.10
CA SER A 466 10.75 19.93 -18.23
C SER A 466 10.48 18.41 -18.27
N ALA A 467 9.19 18.03 -18.24
CA ALA A 467 8.73 16.65 -18.44
C ALA A 467 8.06 16.46 -19.81
N PHE A 468 7.98 15.25 -20.34
CA PHE A 468 7.08 14.99 -21.48
C PHE A 468 5.60 15.16 -21.07
N SER A 469 5.27 14.67 -19.88
CA SER A 469 3.94 14.63 -19.30
C SER A 469 4.01 15.03 -17.82
N GLY A 470 3.20 16.01 -17.40
CA GLY A 470 3.22 16.50 -16.02
C GLY A 470 2.65 15.46 -15.03
N ILE A 471 1.35 15.22 -15.10
CA ILE A 471 0.63 14.30 -14.19
C ILE A 471 -0.18 13.29 -15.00
N SER A 472 -0.07 12.00 -14.67
CA SER A 472 -0.72 10.86 -15.32
C SER A 472 -1.80 10.23 -14.44
N LEU A 473 -3.06 10.45 -14.78
CA LEU A 473 -4.24 9.92 -14.08
C LEU A 473 -4.82 8.75 -14.89
N ALA A 474 -4.16 7.57 -14.80
CA ALA A 474 -4.19 6.57 -15.89
C ALA A 474 -4.21 5.07 -15.46
N PRO A 475 -5.16 4.59 -14.63
CA PRO A 475 -6.41 5.25 -14.27
C PRO A 475 -6.52 5.56 -12.77
N ILE A 476 -7.53 6.35 -12.38
CA ILE A 476 -8.06 6.40 -11.02
C ILE A 476 -9.38 5.63 -10.97
N THR A 477 -9.52 4.63 -10.09
CA THR A 477 -10.70 3.73 -10.09
C THR A 477 -11.61 3.84 -8.87
N TYR A 478 -11.16 4.42 -7.75
CA TYR A 478 -12.02 4.72 -6.58
C TYR A 478 -11.97 6.20 -6.17
N GLY A 479 -10.77 6.73 -5.94
CA GLY A 479 -10.57 8.05 -5.35
C GLY A 479 -11.00 8.12 -3.86
N PRO A 480 -11.13 9.32 -3.28
CA PRO A 480 -10.79 10.60 -3.87
C PRO A 480 -9.28 10.77 -3.97
N THR A 481 -8.78 10.97 -5.19
CA THR A 481 -7.41 11.44 -5.45
C THR A 481 -7.42 12.97 -5.48
N TRP A 482 -6.50 13.59 -4.78
CA TRP A 482 -6.38 15.03 -4.62
C TRP A 482 -5.11 15.52 -5.31
N VAL A 483 -5.24 16.47 -6.23
CA VAL A 483 -4.13 17.12 -6.92
C VAL A 483 -4.24 18.61 -6.64
N ILE A 484 -3.41 19.13 -5.72
CA ILE A 484 -3.60 20.47 -5.13
C ILE A 484 -2.32 21.33 -5.22
N ARG A 485 -2.41 22.56 -5.74
CA ARG A 485 -1.32 23.56 -5.70
C ARG A 485 0.03 23.09 -6.30
N ASN A 486 0.02 22.13 -7.22
CA ASN A 486 1.22 21.71 -7.95
C ASN A 486 1.55 22.72 -9.06
N THR A 487 2.83 22.93 -9.34
CA THR A 487 3.32 23.70 -10.48
C THR A 487 3.87 22.75 -11.56
N ILE A 488 3.51 23.00 -12.82
CA ILE A 488 3.86 22.14 -13.95
C ILE A 488 4.38 23.00 -15.09
N SER A 489 5.69 22.91 -15.37
CA SER A 489 6.38 23.86 -16.23
C SER A 489 7.23 23.21 -17.31
N ASN A 490 7.40 23.94 -18.42
CA ASN A 490 8.22 23.55 -19.57
C ASN A 490 7.94 22.15 -20.16
N PHE A 491 6.75 21.60 -19.88
CA PHE A 491 6.37 20.28 -20.37
C PHE A 491 6.21 20.28 -21.89
N THR A 492 6.58 19.18 -22.55
CA THR A 492 6.69 19.14 -24.01
C THR A 492 5.45 18.60 -24.72
N SER A 493 4.63 17.75 -24.07
CA SER A 493 3.42 17.16 -24.65
C SER A 493 2.11 17.59 -23.96
N LYS A 494 1.93 17.30 -22.66
CA LYS A 494 0.73 17.70 -21.90
C LYS A 494 1.02 17.98 -20.42
N ALA A 495 0.26 18.87 -19.79
CA ALA A 495 0.37 19.07 -18.33
C ALA A 495 -0.31 17.94 -17.56
N VAL A 496 -1.48 17.47 -18.03
CA VAL A 496 -2.22 16.34 -17.45
C VAL A 496 -2.60 15.34 -18.55
N LYS A 497 -2.39 14.05 -18.28
CA LYS A 497 -2.79 12.91 -19.11
C LYS A 497 -3.88 12.14 -18.37
N TRP A 498 -5.00 11.88 -19.02
CA TRP A 498 -6.05 10.97 -18.55
C TRP A 498 -6.16 9.79 -19.50
N ASP A 499 -6.13 8.57 -18.97
CA ASP A 499 -6.19 7.35 -19.77
C ASP A 499 -6.85 6.18 -19.00
N ARG A 500 -7.05 5.05 -19.67
CA ARG A 500 -7.54 3.78 -19.12
C ARG A 500 -8.93 3.81 -18.45
N ASN A 501 -9.74 4.82 -18.77
CA ASN A 501 -11.14 5.02 -18.34
C ASN A 501 -11.31 5.38 -16.86
N SER A 502 -10.46 6.26 -16.31
CA SER A 502 -10.59 6.80 -14.95
C SER A 502 -12.03 7.22 -14.59
N ASP A 503 -12.60 6.57 -13.58
CA ASP A 503 -13.94 6.85 -13.06
C ASP A 503 -14.04 6.94 -11.53
N GLY A 504 -12.95 6.75 -10.79
CA GLY A 504 -12.84 7.15 -9.39
C GLY A 504 -12.86 8.68 -9.22
N PHE A 505 -13.16 9.15 -8.01
CA PHE A 505 -13.22 10.59 -7.73
C PHE A 505 -11.85 11.28 -7.83
N VAL A 506 -11.78 12.40 -8.55
CA VAL A 506 -10.57 13.24 -8.60
C VAL A 506 -10.91 14.69 -8.31
N PHE A 507 -10.22 15.27 -7.32
CA PHE A 507 -10.28 16.67 -6.92
C PHE A 507 -9.01 17.39 -7.35
N PHE A 508 -9.10 18.22 -8.40
CA PHE A 508 -7.95 18.88 -9.02
C PHE A 508 -8.07 20.39 -8.81
N TYR A 509 -7.37 20.92 -7.79
CA TYR A 509 -7.60 22.27 -7.26
C TYR A 509 -6.34 23.13 -7.24
N HIS A 510 -6.46 24.41 -7.61
CA HIS A 510 -5.37 25.39 -7.47
C HIS A 510 -4.04 25.01 -8.16
N ASN A 511 -4.00 24.14 -9.16
CA ASN A 511 -2.73 23.83 -9.84
C ASN A 511 -2.35 24.94 -10.82
N THR A 512 -1.09 25.01 -11.25
CA THR A 512 -0.63 25.98 -12.26
C THR A 512 0.29 25.32 -13.27
N ALA A 513 -0.20 25.19 -14.50
CA ALA A 513 0.51 24.64 -15.64
C ALA A 513 0.88 25.74 -16.64
N TRP A 514 2.14 25.79 -17.06
CA TRP A 514 2.65 26.75 -18.03
C TRP A 514 3.66 26.12 -18.98
N THR A 515 3.52 26.35 -20.29
CA THR A 515 4.56 25.95 -21.25
C THR A 515 4.65 26.89 -22.45
N ASN A 516 5.85 26.95 -23.03
CA ASN A 516 6.11 27.51 -24.36
C ASN A 516 6.36 26.42 -25.42
N SER A 517 6.27 25.13 -25.09
CA SER A 517 6.41 24.04 -26.08
C SER A 517 5.32 24.16 -27.17
N PRO A 518 5.68 24.14 -28.47
CA PRO A 518 4.70 24.23 -29.55
C PRO A 518 3.66 23.08 -29.49
N ASN A 519 2.37 23.42 -29.62
CA ASN A 519 1.24 22.48 -29.61
C ASN A 519 1.06 21.62 -28.34
N ALA A 520 1.80 21.86 -27.26
CA ALA A 520 1.61 21.13 -26.01
C ALA A 520 0.28 21.51 -25.34
N ASN A 521 -0.53 20.53 -24.94
CA ASN A 521 -1.90 20.73 -24.45
C ASN A 521 -1.96 20.92 -22.93
N GLY A 522 -3.03 21.53 -22.42
CA GLY A 522 -3.28 21.59 -20.97
C GLY A 522 -3.62 20.20 -20.43
N MET A 523 -4.68 19.58 -20.96
CA MET A 523 -5.03 18.18 -20.66
C MET A 523 -5.32 17.36 -21.92
N ASP A 524 -4.80 16.14 -21.96
CA ASP A 524 -5.14 15.12 -22.96
C ASP A 524 -6.02 14.05 -22.31
N LEU A 525 -7.24 13.90 -22.83
CA LEU A 525 -8.18 12.84 -22.45
C LEU A 525 -8.14 11.75 -23.54
N ILE A 526 -7.32 10.73 -23.28
CA ILE A 526 -7.10 9.58 -24.18
C ILE A 526 -8.28 8.62 -24.07
N SER A 527 -8.80 8.43 -22.85
CA SER A 527 -10.06 7.76 -22.53
C SER A 527 -11.11 8.76 -22.01
N PRO A 528 -12.40 8.39 -21.94
CA PRO A 528 -13.39 9.12 -21.15
C PRO A 528 -12.98 9.23 -19.67
N VAL A 529 -13.49 10.25 -18.99
CA VAL A 529 -13.27 10.49 -17.55
C VAL A 529 -14.59 10.70 -16.82
N LYS A 530 -14.67 10.26 -15.55
CA LYS A 530 -15.86 10.46 -14.72
C LYS A 530 -15.52 10.96 -13.32
N ASN A 531 -16.52 11.54 -12.65
CA ASN A 531 -16.46 11.93 -11.23
C ASN A 531 -15.31 12.92 -10.89
N THR A 532 -14.89 13.73 -11.86
CA THR A 532 -13.80 14.70 -11.69
C THR A 532 -14.33 16.10 -11.37
N VAL A 533 -13.69 16.79 -10.42
CA VAL A 533 -14.02 18.18 -10.05
C VAL A 533 -12.77 19.05 -10.16
N LEU A 534 -12.83 20.06 -11.02
CA LEU A 534 -11.76 21.03 -11.23
C LEU A 534 -12.22 22.40 -10.71
N ARG A 535 -11.33 23.09 -9.97
CA ARG A 535 -11.54 24.44 -9.45
C ARG A 535 -10.22 25.21 -9.36
N ASN A 536 -10.25 26.49 -9.70
CA ASN A 536 -9.20 27.47 -9.43
C ASN A 536 -7.82 27.14 -10.04
N ASN A 537 -7.74 26.33 -11.10
CA ASN A 537 -6.48 26.01 -11.76
C ASN A 537 -6.10 27.08 -12.79
N ILE A 538 -4.80 27.23 -13.07
CA ILE A 538 -4.29 27.99 -14.21
C ILE A 538 -3.68 27.01 -15.21
N PHE A 539 -4.06 27.14 -16.48
CA PHE A 539 -3.37 26.55 -17.62
C PHE A 539 -3.00 27.67 -18.59
N ARG A 540 -1.73 27.70 -19.00
CA ARG A 540 -1.20 28.58 -20.05
C ARG A 540 -0.41 27.73 -21.04
N VAL A 541 -0.99 27.46 -22.19
CA VAL A 541 -0.47 26.47 -23.15
C VAL A 541 -0.46 26.94 -24.61
N ASN A 542 0.26 26.24 -25.48
CA ASN A 542 0.27 26.53 -26.93
C ASN A 542 -0.58 25.54 -27.75
N GLY A 543 -0.97 24.41 -27.16
CA GLY A 543 -1.93 23.43 -27.68
C GLY A 543 -3.37 23.73 -27.24
N PHE A 544 -4.24 22.73 -27.33
CA PHE A 544 -5.59 22.79 -26.77
C PHE A 544 -5.53 23.04 -25.27
N SER A 545 -6.45 23.83 -24.73
CA SER A 545 -6.66 23.95 -23.28
C SER A 545 -6.96 22.57 -22.68
N PHE A 546 -7.86 21.81 -23.31
CA PHE A 546 -7.93 20.35 -23.18
C PHE A 546 -8.48 19.71 -24.45
N THR A 547 -8.18 18.43 -24.67
CA THR A 547 -8.70 17.66 -25.81
C THR A 547 -9.12 16.24 -25.44
N GLU A 548 -10.40 15.95 -25.67
CA GLU A 548 -10.98 14.60 -25.63
C GLU A 548 -11.38 14.13 -27.04
N LYS A 549 -10.97 12.92 -27.42
CA LYS A 549 -11.39 12.24 -28.66
C LYS A 549 -12.49 11.18 -28.47
N PRO A 550 -12.49 10.34 -27.41
CA PRO A 550 -13.58 9.38 -27.19
C PRO A 550 -14.84 10.10 -26.68
N THR A 551 -15.90 9.33 -26.42
CA THR A 551 -17.18 9.79 -25.87
C THR A 551 -17.58 8.89 -24.70
N GLY A 552 -18.26 9.43 -23.70
CA GLY A 552 -18.71 8.70 -22.50
C GLY A 552 -18.36 9.39 -21.18
N SER A 553 -17.84 10.62 -21.22
CA SER A 553 -17.45 11.37 -20.02
C SER A 553 -18.69 11.86 -19.27
N SER A 554 -18.71 11.70 -17.94
CA SER A 554 -19.94 11.93 -17.15
C SER A 554 -19.66 12.27 -15.69
N ASN A 555 -20.62 12.91 -15.01
CA ASN A 555 -20.49 13.36 -13.61
C ASN A 555 -19.27 14.28 -13.34
N ASN A 556 -18.79 15.00 -14.35
CA ASN A 556 -17.68 15.95 -14.22
C ASN A 556 -18.22 17.34 -13.88
N ASP A 557 -17.53 18.05 -12.99
CA ASP A 557 -17.88 19.41 -12.54
C ASP A 557 -16.64 20.31 -12.59
N TRP A 558 -16.38 20.93 -13.75
CA TRP A 558 -15.22 21.80 -14.00
C TRP A 558 -15.67 23.26 -14.09
N ASN A 559 -15.01 24.16 -13.36
CA ASN A 559 -15.48 25.55 -13.22
C ASN A 559 -14.47 26.45 -12.50
N PHE A 560 -14.53 27.76 -12.71
CA PHE A 560 -13.61 28.75 -12.09
C PHE A 560 -12.13 28.55 -12.43
N ASP A 561 -11.84 27.76 -13.45
CA ASP A 561 -10.49 27.53 -13.95
C ASP A 561 -10.10 28.57 -15.03
N ASN A 562 -8.81 28.80 -15.22
CA ASN A 562 -8.29 29.74 -16.22
C ASN A 562 -7.52 28.99 -17.32
N TRP A 563 -8.17 28.82 -18.46
CA TRP A 563 -7.79 28.00 -19.60
C TRP A 563 -7.15 28.80 -20.75
N ASN A 564 -6.13 29.60 -20.43
CA ASN A 564 -5.46 30.41 -21.44
C ASN A 564 -4.63 29.56 -22.42
N ASN A 565 -4.76 29.86 -23.71
CA ASN A 565 -3.90 29.26 -24.73
C ASN A 565 -3.53 30.26 -25.85
N THR A 566 -2.46 29.99 -26.58
CA THR A 566 -1.97 30.87 -27.66
C THR A 566 -2.55 30.57 -29.04
N ARG A 567 -3.60 29.75 -29.16
CA ARG A 567 -4.16 29.38 -30.47
C ARG A 567 -5.01 30.53 -31.00
N THR A 568 -4.92 30.81 -32.30
CA THR A 568 -5.74 31.84 -32.94
C THR A 568 -7.23 31.53 -32.74
N SER A 569 -8.08 32.55 -32.64
CA SER A 569 -9.53 32.38 -32.44
C SER A 569 -10.27 31.70 -33.61
N SER A 570 -9.58 31.48 -34.74
CA SER A 570 -10.04 30.66 -35.87
C SER A 570 -9.89 29.16 -35.60
N ASN A 571 -9.01 28.77 -34.69
CA ASN A 571 -8.72 27.40 -34.31
C ASN A 571 -9.50 27.03 -33.05
N PRO A 572 -9.96 25.77 -32.91
CA PRO A 572 -10.54 25.27 -31.67
C PRO A 572 -9.57 25.39 -30.51
N HIS A 573 -10.05 25.94 -29.39
CA HIS A 573 -9.34 26.09 -28.12
C HIS A 573 -9.53 24.87 -27.23
N PHE A 574 -10.74 24.31 -27.26
CA PHE A 574 -11.16 23.14 -26.49
C PHE A 574 -11.65 22.06 -27.44
N LYS A 575 -11.49 20.80 -27.04
CA LYS A 575 -12.23 19.69 -27.62
C LYS A 575 -12.79 18.79 -26.51
N TRP A 576 -14.10 18.57 -26.54
CA TRP A 576 -14.84 17.72 -25.61
C TRP A 576 -15.67 16.73 -26.41
N GLU A 577 -15.62 15.44 -26.08
CA GLU A 577 -16.32 14.37 -26.79
C GLU A 577 -16.24 14.48 -28.33
N ASN A 578 -15.01 14.59 -28.84
CA ASN A 578 -14.67 14.82 -30.25
C ASN A 578 -15.19 16.13 -30.89
N THR A 579 -15.90 16.97 -30.14
CA THR A 579 -16.50 18.23 -30.61
C THR A 579 -15.58 19.42 -30.30
N ASN A 580 -15.32 20.24 -31.32
CA ASN A 580 -14.44 21.40 -31.24
C ASN A 580 -15.18 22.66 -30.76
N TYR A 581 -14.59 23.41 -29.83
CA TYR A 581 -15.10 24.70 -29.38
C TYR A 581 -14.00 25.77 -29.45
N ASN A 582 -14.30 26.92 -30.06
CA ASN A 582 -13.35 28.01 -30.25
C ASN A 582 -13.28 28.97 -29.04
N ARG A 583 -14.22 28.88 -28.10
CA ARG A 583 -14.32 29.77 -26.93
C ARG A 583 -14.95 29.02 -25.75
N ILE A 584 -14.56 29.39 -24.53
CA ILE A 584 -15.07 28.78 -23.28
C ILE A 584 -16.59 28.94 -23.12
N ARG A 585 -17.16 30.05 -23.62
CA ARG A 585 -18.62 30.28 -23.64
C ARG A 585 -19.40 29.29 -24.53
N ASP A 586 -18.77 28.77 -25.57
CA ASP A 586 -19.41 27.86 -26.52
C ASP A 586 -19.39 26.42 -25.96
N LEU A 587 -18.29 26.07 -25.27
CA LEU A 587 -18.18 24.86 -24.44
C LEU A 587 -19.25 24.84 -23.33
N CYS A 588 -19.32 25.87 -22.48
CA CYS A 588 -20.30 25.96 -21.40
C CYS A 588 -21.75 25.78 -21.89
N ARG A 589 -22.12 26.44 -22.99
CA ARG A 589 -23.47 26.30 -23.58
C ARG A 589 -23.83 24.89 -24.04
N ALA A 590 -22.83 24.07 -24.38
CA ALA A 590 -23.03 22.71 -24.88
C ALA A 590 -22.89 21.65 -23.77
N THR A 591 -22.04 21.88 -22.77
CA THR A 591 -21.60 20.85 -21.80
C THR A 591 -21.93 21.19 -20.34
N ASN A 592 -22.31 22.44 -20.06
CA ASN A 592 -22.40 23.02 -18.71
C ASN A 592 -21.07 23.10 -17.92
N LEU A 593 -19.93 22.73 -18.52
CA LEU A 593 -18.60 22.89 -17.94
C LEU A 593 -18.07 24.32 -18.13
N GLU A 594 -17.29 24.81 -17.19
CA GLU A 594 -16.59 26.11 -17.25
C GLU A 594 -17.48 27.35 -17.44
N CYS A 595 -18.72 27.30 -16.94
CA CYS A 595 -19.64 28.43 -17.08
C CYS A 595 -19.26 29.69 -16.26
N ASN A 596 -18.37 29.55 -15.27
CA ASN A 596 -17.66 30.64 -14.59
C ASN A 596 -16.13 30.56 -14.82
N GLY A 597 -15.68 29.80 -15.82
CA GLY A 597 -14.28 29.70 -16.21
C GLY A 597 -13.80 30.90 -17.03
N TYR A 598 -12.49 31.02 -17.17
CA TYR A 598 -11.81 32.12 -17.86
C TYR A 598 -10.81 31.60 -18.90
N ASP A 599 -10.43 32.43 -19.87
CA ASP A 599 -9.42 32.15 -20.90
C ASP A 599 -8.36 33.28 -21.00
N SER A 600 -8.31 34.17 -20.00
CA SER A 600 -7.46 35.35 -19.89
C SER A 600 -5.99 35.03 -19.58
N GLU A 601 -5.05 35.71 -20.25
CA GLU A 601 -3.61 35.64 -19.94
C GLU A 601 -3.37 35.77 -18.42
N PRO A 602 -2.72 34.79 -17.77
CA PRO A 602 -2.76 34.68 -16.32
C PRO A 602 -1.95 35.74 -15.54
N GLY A 603 -1.08 36.52 -16.18
CA GLY A 603 -0.31 37.55 -15.48
C GLY A 603 0.59 37.00 -14.37
N LEU A 604 1.42 36.01 -14.71
CA LEU A 604 2.39 35.39 -13.81
C LEU A 604 3.71 36.19 -13.80
N VAL A 605 4.43 36.20 -12.68
CA VAL A 605 5.63 37.06 -12.48
C VAL A 605 6.79 36.70 -13.42
N ASN A 606 7.24 35.45 -13.43
CA ASN A 606 8.28 34.97 -14.35
C ASN A 606 8.15 33.45 -14.56
N PRO A 607 7.12 33.00 -15.29
CA PRO A 607 6.82 31.57 -15.42
C PRO A 607 7.89 30.81 -16.21
N GLY A 608 8.58 31.46 -17.15
CA GLY A 608 9.72 30.87 -17.87
C GLY A 608 10.96 30.64 -17.02
N GLY A 609 11.06 31.32 -15.87
CA GLY A 609 12.07 31.09 -14.83
C GLY A 609 11.53 30.33 -13.61
N GLY A 610 10.41 29.62 -13.75
CA GLY A 610 9.83 28.81 -12.65
C GLY A 610 9.09 29.60 -11.57
N ASN A 611 8.87 30.91 -11.73
CA ASN A 611 8.11 31.72 -10.77
C ASN A 611 6.66 31.95 -11.26
N PHE A 612 5.75 31.16 -10.72
CA PHE A 612 4.31 31.18 -11.03
C PHE A 612 3.48 32.01 -10.04
N SER A 613 4.11 32.84 -9.21
CA SER A 613 3.40 33.82 -8.38
C SER A 613 2.63 34.81 -9.26
N LEU A 614 1.51 35.33 -8.76
CA LEU A 614 0.68 36.30 -9.48
C LEU A 614 1.30 37.71 -9.46
N LEU A 615 1.20 38.43 -10.58
CA LEU A 615 1.41 39.88 -10.62
C LEU A 615 0.26 40.60 -9.91
N ALA A 616 0.50 41.79 -9.37
CA ALA A 616 -0.54 42.63 -8.77
C ALA A 616 -1.65 43.05 -9.76
N SER A 617 -1.36 42.97 -11.06
CA SER A 617 -2.32 43.20 -12.15
C SER A 617 -2.91 41.90 -12.73
N SER A 618 -2.67 40.75 -12.10
CA SER A 618 -3.17 39.46 -12.58
C SER A 618 -4.70 39.40 -12.47
N PRO A 619 -5.41 38.93 -13.51
CA PRO A 619 -6.85 38.71 -13.42
C PRO A 619 -7.22 37.51 -12.54
N ASN A 620 -6.26 36.76 -11.99
CA ASN A 620 -6.49 35.59 -11.13
C ASN A 620 -6.62 35.93 -9.64
N VAL A 621 -6.23 37.15 -9.23
CA VAL A 621 -6.38 37.62 -7.85
C VAL A 621 -7.86 37.78 -7.52
N ASP A 622 -8.27 37.41 -6.32
CA ASP A 622 -9.61 37.64 -5.78
C ASP A 622 -10.75 36.98 -6.59
N ARG A 623 -10.48 35.86 -7.27
CA ARG A 623 -11.38 35.29 -8.30
C ARG A 623 -11.81 33.84 -8.09
N GLY A 624 -11.10 33.08 -7.27
CA GLY A 624 -11.31 31.65 -7.06
C GLY A 624 -12.56 31.31 -6.25
N ALA A 625 -13.11 30.13 -6.50
CA ALA A 625 -14.14 29.52 -5.68
C ALA A 625 -13.59 29.17 -4.28
N ARG A 626 -14.42 29.35 -3.25
CA ARG A 626 -14.11 28.89 -1.89
C ARG A 626 -14.35 27.37 -1.80
N ILE A 627 -13.36 26.65 -1.28
CA ILE A 627 -13.32 25.20 -1.15
C ILE A 627 -13.04 24.90 0.33
N PRO A 628 -14.08 24.58 1.13
CA PRO A 628 -13.96 24.39 2.57
C PRO A 628 -12.87 23.37 2.94
N GLY A 629 -12.02 23.71 3.90
CA GLY A 629 -10.92 22.86 4.36
C GLY A 629 -9.71 22.80 3.41
N VAL A 630 -9.73 23.49 2.26
CA VAL A 630 -8.64 23.49 1.27
C VAL A 630 -8.05 24.89 1.03
N ASN A 631 -8.90 25.93 0.99
CA ASN A 631 -8.46 27.31 0.75
C ASN A 631 -9.08 28.34 1.72
N ASP A 632 -9.45 27.90 2.93
CA ASP A 632 -10.05 28.77 3.96
C ASP A 632 -9.14 29.96 4.35
N SER A 633 -7.83 29.79 4.23
CA SER A 633 -6.80 30.80 4.49
C SER A 633 -6.35 31.48 3.19
N PHE A 634 -7.11 32.46 2.73
CA PHE A 634 -6.79 33.33 1.59
C PHE A 634 -6.75 34.80 2.04
N SER A 635 -6.21 35.69 1.20
CA SER A 635 -6.20 37.14 1.44
C SER A 635 -7.17 37.86 0.49
N GLY A 636 -7.76 38.97 0.93
CA GLY A 636 -8.70 39.74 0.12
C GLY A 636 -10.16 39.32 0.29
N SER A 637 -10.90 39.32 -0.81
CA SER A 637 -12.32 39.02 -0.96
C SER A 637 -12.63 37.57 -1.37
N ALA A 638 -11.73 36.89 -2.08
CA ALA A 638 -11.83 35.48 -2.45
C ALA A 638 -10.44 34.82 -2.65
N PRO A 639 -10.32 33.48 -2.58
CA PRO A 639 -9.08 32.78 -2.90
C PRO A 639 -8.58 33.10 -4.31
N ASP A 640 -7.27 32.99 -4.52
CA ASP A 640 -6.70 33.23 -5.85
C ASP A 640 -6.76 32.00 -6.76
N VAL A 641 -6.90 32.22 -8.06
CA VAL A 641 -6.80 31.15 -9.06
C VAL A 641 -5.32 30.84 -9.30
N GLY A 642 -4.93 29.56 -9.21
CA GLY A 642 -3.56 29.07 -9.32
C GLY A 642 -2.97 28.57 -8.00
N ALA A 643 -1.69 28.16 -8.05
CA ALA A 643 -0.99 27.52 -6.93
C ALA A 643 -0.71 28.45 -5.76
N PHE A 644 -0.55 29.75 -6.04
CA PHE A 644 -0.11 30.76 -5.09
C PHE A 644 -1.16 31.84 -4.90
N GLU A 645 -1.42 32.19 -3.63
CA GLU A 645 -2.09 33.44 -3.29
C GLU A 645 -1.15 34.62 -3.59
N PHE A 646 -1.70 35.75 -4.00
CA PHE A 646 -0.95 36.97 -4.27
C PHE A 646 -0.26 37.47 -3.00
N GLY A 647 1.02 37.81 -3.13
CA GLY A 647 1.88 38.19 -2.01
C GLY A 647 2.36 37.02 -1.14
N SER A 648 1.94 35.77 -1.41
CA SER A 648 2.58 34.60 -0.79
C SER A 648 4.02 34.43 -1.31
N ILE A 649 4.89 33.90 -0.45
CA ILE A 649 6.27 33.55 -0.80
C ILE A 649 6.31 32.04 -1.04
N PRO A 650 6.58 31.56 -2.27
CA PRO A 650 6.76 30.14 -2.54
C PRO A 650 7.87 29.53 -1.67
N THR A 651 7.75 28.25 -1.33
CA THR A 651 8.83 27.54 -0.62
C THR A 651 10.04 27.30 -1.54
N PRO A 652 11.27 27.10 -1.01
CA PRO A 652 12.46 26.92 -1.82
C PRO A 652 12.38 25.78 -2.85
N THR A 653 11.64 24.70 -2.54
CA THR A 653 11.40 23.58 -3.48
C THR A 653 10.51 23.96 -4.66
N GLN A 654 9.70 25.02 -4.53
CA GLN A 654 8.81 25.54 -5.55
C GLN A 654 9.44 26.61 -6.44
N PHE A 655 10.68 27.02 -6.15
CA PHE A 655 11.50 27.84 -7.04
C PHE A 655 12.45 26.96 -7.86
N ALA A 656 12.50 27.17 -9.17
CA ALA A 656 13.60 26.66 -9.99
C ALA A 656 14.78 27.65 -9.94
N PRO A 657 15.90 27.36 -9.25
CA PRO A 657 17.14 28.09 -9.53
C PRO A 657 17.51 27.89 -11.00
N THR A 658 17.85 28.97 -11.69
CA THR A 658 18.21 29.00 -13.12
C THR A 658 19.62 28.48 -13.39
N SER A 659 20.07 27.50 -12.63
CA SER A 659 21.39 26.88 -12.69
C SER A 659 21.31 25.49 -12.07
N PRO A 660 21.97 24.46 -12.64
CA PRO A 660 22.25 23.26 -11.87
C PRO A 660 23.03 23.68 -10.61
N PRO A 661 22.95 22.92 -9.50
CA PRO A 661 23.89 23.11 -8.41
C PRO A 661 25.30 22.99 -8.99
N THR A 662 26.03 24.10 -9.01
CA THR A 662 27.47 24.05 -9.25
C THR A 662 28.02 23.07 -8.25
N GLN A 663 28.79 22.07 -8.70
CA GLN A 663 29.58 21.23 -7.80
C GLN A 663 30.24 22.16 -6.80
N SER A 664 29.92 22.03 -5.51
CA SER A 664 30.64 22.78 -4.49
C SER A 664 32.11 22.40 -4.69
N PRO A 665 33.02 23.35 -4.93
CA PRO A 665 34.44 23.01 -4.97
C PRO A 665 34.77 22.30 -3.65
N ALA A 666 35.55 21.23 -3.74
CA ALA A 666 35.99 20.49 -2.57
C ALA A 666 36.58 21.49 -1.56
N PRO A 667 36.19 21.45 -0.28
CA PRO A 667 36.69 22.39 0.71
C PRO A 667 38.20 22.29 0.74
N THR A 668 38.86 23.38 0.35
CA THR A 668 40.32 23.44 0.27
C THR A 668 40.87 23.53 1.68
N ASP A 669 41.80 22.65 2.04
CA ASP A 669 42.44 22.59 3.37
C ASP A 669 43.10 23.92 3.77
N THR A 670 42.34 24.81 4.41
CA THR A 670 42.84 25.99 5.12
C THR A 670 41.84 26.42 6.20
N LEU A 671 41.98 25.85 7.40
CA LEU A 671 41.26 26.30 8.58
C LEU A 671 41.74 27.71 9.00
N THR A 672 40.94 28.74 8.72
CA THR A 672 41.04 30.04 9.40
C THR A 672 39.94 30.13 10.48
N PRO A 673 40.29 30.21 11.78
CA PRO A 673 39.28 30.23 12.84
C PRO A 673 38.69 31.64 13.01
N PHE A 674 37.36 31.74 12.90
CA PHE A 674 36.57 32.91 13.31
C PHE A 674 35.77 32.59 14.60
N PRO A 675 35.31 33.60 15.37
CA PRO A 675 35.41 33.54 16.82
C PRO A 675 34.18 32.91 17.48
N GLN A 676 34.40 32.17 18.57
CA GLN A 676 33.32 31.67 19.42
C GLN A 676 32.61 32.82 20.15
N THR A 677 31.38 33.12 19.77
CA THR A 677 30.43 33.84 20.63
C THR A 677 29.79 32.84 21.60
N GLN A 678 30.08 32.99 22.89
CA GLN A 678 29.52 32.12 23.94
C GLN A 678 28.00 32.32 24.08
N ILE A 679 27.26 31.21 24.18
CA ILE A 679 25.87 31.18 24.67
C ILE A 679 25.88 30.45 26.03
N PRO A 680 25.17 30.93 27.07
CA PRO A 680 25.40 30.46 28.44
C PRO A 680 24.76 29.11 28.75
N THR A 681 25.48 28.28 29.51
CA THR A 681 24.98 27.01 30.06
C THR A 681 24.17 27.25 31.34
N PRO A 682 22.98 26.65 31.52
CA PRO A 682 22.29 26.67 32.80
C PRO A 682 22.90 25.63 33.76
N THR A 683 23.41 26.07 34.90
CA THR A 683 23.91 25.20 35.97
C THR A 683 22.87 25.03 37.08
N PRO A 684 22.51 23.81 37.51
CA PRO A 684 21.73 23.61 38.73
C PRO A 684 22.59 23.87 39.96
N SER A 685 22.15 24.74 40.86
CA SER A 685 22.83 25.03 42.12
C SER A 685 22.27 24.17 43.26
N LEU A 686 23.14 23.41 43.93
CA LEU A 686 22.85 22.72 45.18
C LEU A 686 23.50 23.48 46.35
N THR A 687 22.71 23.80 47.38
CA THR A 687 23.21 24.31 48.66
C THR A 687 23.05 23.24 49.75
N ALA A 688 24.13 22.97 50.47
CA ALA A 688 24.26 21.89 51.45
C ALA A 688 24.10 22.36 52.91
N PHE A 689 23.98 21.42 53.85
CA PHE A 689 24.35 21.55 55.27
C PHE A 689 24.65 20.16 55.89
N PRO A 690 25.37 20.04 57.04
CA PRO A 690 26.73 19.48 56.97
C PRO A 690 26.99 18.17 57.74
N THR A 691 28.22 17.69 57.62
CA THR A 691 28.79 16.44 58.15
C THR A 691 29.47 16.58 59.52
N THR A 692 29.58 15.47 60.27
CA THR A 692 30.59 15.26 61.34
C THR A 692 31.05 13.79 61.40
N GLY A 693 32.37 13.53 61.31
CA GLY A 693 33.00 12.27 61.77
C GLY A 693 33.27 12.31 63.30
N LEU A 694 33.89 11.34 63.99
CA LEU A 694 34.82 10.24 63.67
C LEU A 694 34.68 9.08 64.72
N PRO A 695 35.40 7.93 64.62
CA PRO A 695 35.24 6.72 65.49
C PRO A 695 36.31 6.65 66.62
N PRO A 696 36.60 5.54 67.37
CA PRO A 696 36.01 4.17 67.45
C PRO A 696 35.81 3.58 68.91
N THR A 697 35.58 2.25 68.98
CA THR A 697 35.86 1.24 70.06
C THR A 697 34.83 0.84 71.17
N GLN A 698 34.22 -0.34 70.94
CA GLN A 698 34.09 -1.54 71.82
C GLN A 698 33.35 -1.51 73.18
N ILE A 699 32.20 -2.21 73.26
CA ILE A 699 31.77 -3.05 74.43
C ILE A 699 31.02 -4.31 73.92
N THR A 700 31.06 -5.40 74.72
CA THR A 700 30.56 -6.78 74.52
C THR A 700 29.03 -6.97 74.78
N PRO A 701 28.43 -8.17 74.53
CA PRO A 701 27.07 -8.28 73.98
C PRO A 701 25.93 -8.44 75.00
N SER A 702 24.70 -8.21 74.52
CA SER A 702 23.44 -8.65 75.13
C SER A 702 22.88 -9.84 74.34
N LEU A 703 22.52 -10.92 75.03
CA LEU A 703 21.82 -12.07 74.44
C LEU A 703 20.30 -11.82 74.47
N THR A 704 19.75 -11.30 73.38
CA THR A 704 18.34 -11.48 73.05
C THR A 704 18.19 -12.76 72.21
N PRO A 705 17.21 -13.64 72.48
CA PRO A 705 16.98 -14.79 71.62
C PRO A 705 16.62 -14.29 70.22
N PHE A 706 17.32 -14.81 69.20
CA PHE A 706 16.93 -14.58 67.81
C PHE A 706 15.49 -15.09 67.61
N PRO A 707 14.64 -14.36 66.87
CA PRO A 707 13.36 -14.92 66.44
C PRO A 707 13.64 -16.21 65.68
N VAL A 708 12.97 -17.29 66.06
CA VAL A 708 13.03 -18.54 65.31
C VAL A 708 12.28 -18.30 64.01
N ASP A 709 13.02 -18.33 62.92
CA ASP A 709 12.48 -18.18 61.58
C ASP A 709 11.53 -19.35 61.28
N SER A 710 10.32 -19.04 60.84
CA SER A 710 9.25 -20.02 60.62
C SER A 710 9.17 -20.36 59.14
N PRO A 711 8.85 -21.62 58.75
CA PRO A 711 8.78 -21.97 57.34
C PRO A 711 7.80 -21.10 56.56
N PRO A 712 8.08 -20.78 55.29
CA PRO A 712 7.19 -19.97 54.47
C PRO A 712 5.83 -20.64 54.33
N THR A 713 4.76 -19.85 54.18
CA THR A 713 3.38 -20.32 54.01
C THR A 713 2.66 -19.52 52.93
N VAL A 714 1.69 -20.13 52.24
CA VAL A 714 0.83 -19.41 51.27
C VAL A 714 -0.25 -18.64 52.05
N LEU A 715 -0.23 -17.31 51.96
CA LEU A 715 -1.22 -16.44 52.59
C LEU A 715 -2.51 -16.34 51.76
N SER A 716 -2.40 -16.29 50.44
CA SER A 716 -3.57 -16.18 49.56
C SER A 716 -3.29 -16.56 48.12
N VAL A 717 -4.31 -17.13 47.45
CA VAL A 717 -4.43 -17.18 45.99
C VAL A 717 -5.69 -16.40 45.60
N SER A 718 -5.52 -15.21 45.04
CA SER A 718 -6.58 -14.23 44.79
C SER A 718 -6.70 -13.89 43.30
N ARG A 719 -7.90 -13.57 42.82
CA ARG A 719 -8.11 -13.15 41.42
C ARG A 719 -7.69 -11.70 41.22
N MET A 720 -7.05 -11.42 40.09
CA MET A 720 -6.68 -10.05 39.70
C MET A 720 -7.65 -9.43 38.68
N ASP A 721 -8.55 -10.23 38.12
CA ASP A 721 -9.49 -9.82 37.07
C ASP A 721 -10.96 -10.06 37.49
N ALA A 722 -11.90 -9.53 36.70
CA ALA A 722 -13.34 -9.68 36.93
C ALA A 722 -13.81 -11.15 36.87
N SER A 723 -14.86 -11.46 37.64
CA SER A 723 -15.59 -12.74 37.60
C SER A 723 -17.09 -12.48 37.84
N PRO A 724 -18.02 -13.03 37.04
CA PRO A 724 -17.78 -13.87 35.87
C PRO A 724 -17.06 -13.16 34.71
N THR A 725 -16.43 -13.92 33.82
CA THR A 725 -15.66 -13.39 32.68
C THR A 725 -15.76 -14.26 31.43
N SER A 726 -15.72 -13.64 30.25
CA SER A 726 -15.59 -14.30 28.94
C SER A 726 -14.14 -14.31 28.42
N SER A 727 -13.20 -13.66 29.12
CA SER A 727 -11.81 -13.48 28.69
C SER A 727 -11.12 -14.79 28.34
N ALA A 728 -10.22 -14.76 27.35
CA ALA A 728 -9.38 -15.90 26.98
C ALA A 728 -8.28 -16.20 28.02
N VAL A 729 -7.86 -15.19 28.80
CA VAL A 729 -6.83 -15.30 29.85
C VAL A 729 -7.32 -14.62 31.14
N VAL A 730 -6.99 -15.20 32.28
CA VAL A 730 -7.22 -14.66 33.63
C VAL A 730 -5.97 -14.81 34.49
N ARG A 731 -5.84 -14.03 35.56
CA ARG A 731 -4.64 -13.95 36.40
C ARG A 731 -4.92 -14.13 37.87
N PHE A 732 -4.11 -14.96 38.53
CA PHE A 732 -4.10 -15.10 39.98
C PHE A 732 -2.87 -14.44 40.57
N ARG A 733 -3.01 -13.75 41.70
CA ARG A 733 -1.88 -13.38 42.57
C ARG A 733 -1.76 -14.42 43.68
N VAL A 734 -0.58 -15.02 43.78
CA VAL A 734 -0.15 -15.91 44.86
C VAL A 734 0.75 -15.09 45.78
N LEU A 735 0.44 -15.08 47.08
CA LEU A 735 1.20 -14.34 48.09
C LEU A 735 1.68 -15.30 49.18
N PHE A 736 2.98 -15.26 49.48
CA PHE A 736 3.63 -16.02 50.55
C PHE A 736 3.83 -15.15 51.81
N SER A 737 4.11 -15.77 52.96
CA SER A 737 4.38 -15.07 54.23
C SER A 737 5.65 -14.24 54.21
N GLU A 738 6.57 -14.54 53.30
CA GLU A 738 7.90 -13.96 53.17
C GLU A 738 8.46 -14.18 51.76
N ASN A 739 9.70 -13.74 51.51
CA ASN A 739 10.36 -13.96 50.24
C ASN A 739 10.77 -15.43 50.07
N VAL A 740 10.35 -16.04 48.95
CA VAL A 740 10.67 -17.42 48.59
C VAL A 740 11.51 -17.49 47.32
N THR A 741 12.14 -18.65 47.12
CA THR A 741 12.87 -19.07 45.93
C THR A 741 12.42 -20.49 45.57
N GLY A 742 12.81 -21.00 44.40
CA GLY A 742 12.47 -22.37 43.97
C GLY A 742 11.16 -22.51 43.20
N VAL A 743 10.30 -21.46 43.16
CA VAL A 743 9.05 -21.49 42.40
C VAL A 743 9.27 -21.72 40.90
N ASP A 744 8.64 -22.77 40.36
CA ASP A 744 8.62 -23.13 38.95
C ASP A 744 8.01 -22.01 38.09
N THR A 745 8.85 -21.32 37.31
CA THR A 745 8.42 -20.28 36.35
C THR A 745 8.44 -20.75 34.90
N PHE A 746 8.90 -21.98 34.64
CA PHE A 746 9.03 -22.60 33.31
C PHE A 746 8.60 -24.07 33.35
N ALA A 747 8.29 -24.65 32.18
CA ALA A 747 7.81 -26.03 32.10
C ALA A 747 8.95 -27.06 32.35
N PRO A 748 8.69 -28.19 33.05
CA PRO A 748 7.42 -28.56 33.68
C PRO A 748 7.13 -27.72 34.93
N ILE A 749 5.92 -27.15 35.01
CA ILE A 749 5.46 -26.43 36.20
C ILE A 749 4.76 -27.45 37.11
N ILE A 750 5.31 -27.70 38.29
CA ILE A 750 4.81 -28.68 39.26
C ILE A 750 4.15 -27.97 40.45
N ASP A 751 4.67 -26.82 40.86
CA ASP A 751 4.16 -25.98 41.97
C ASP A 751 2.72 -25.46 41.81
N PHE A 752 2.13 -25.59 40.62
CA PHE A 752 0.81 -25.04 40.33
C PHE A 752 -0.07 -26.01 39.56
N ALA A 753 -1.29 -26.22 40.05
CA ALA A 753 -2.31 -27.03 39.41
C ALA A 753 -3.61 -26.24 39.20
N LEU A 754 -4.35 -26.58 38.14
CA LEU A 754 -5.67 -25.99 37.86
C LEU A 754 -6.77 -26.98 38.23
N ASN A 755 -7.72 -26.52 39.05
CA ASN A 755 -9.00 -27.19 39.23
C ASN A 755 -10.05 -26.50 38.35
N ALA A 756 -10.46 -27.18 37.29
CA ALA A 756 -11.38 -26.66 36.29
C ALA A 756 -12.62 -27.55 36.17
N SER A 757 -13.80 -26.94 36.07
CA SER A 757 -15.08 -27.62 35.87
C SER A 757 -15.84 -26.94 34.75
N GLY A 758 -16.48 -27.70 33.85
CA GLY A 758 -17.28 -27.17 32.73
C GLY A 758 -16.50 -26.53 31.57
N VAL A 759 -15.24 -26.15 31.78
CA VAL A 759 -14.34 -25.64 30.72
C VAL A 759 -13.37 -26.72 30.24
N THR A 760 -13.04 -26.71 28.94
CA THR A 760 -12.10 -27.65 28.30
C THR A 760 -10.84 -26.92 27.87
N GLY A 761 -9.65 -27.47 28.17
CA GLY A 761 -8.38 -26.93 27.67
C GLY A 761 -7.87 -25.68 28.42
N ALA A 762 -8.27 -25.49 29.67
CA ALA A 762 -7.65 -24.49 30.53
C ALA A 762 -6.19 -24.89 30.87
N SER A 763 -5.26 -23.94 30.86
CA SER A 763 -3.82 -24.20 31.05
C SER A 763 -3.09 -23.00 31.64
N ILE A 764 -2.00 -23.22 32.38
CA ILE A 764 -1.13 -22.14 32.84
C ILE A 764 -0.36 -21.58 31.63
N ALA A 765 -0.48 -20.27 31.41
CA ALA A 765 0.08 -19.56 30.28
C ALA A 765 1.47 -18.96 30.56
N GLY A 766 1.73 -18.62 31.81
CA GLY A 766 3.01 -18.05 32.24
C GLY A 766 2.96 -17.57 33.70
N ILE A 767 4.12 -17.45 34.32
CA ILE A 767 4.28 -17.05 35.73
C ILE A 767 5.33 -15.95 35.78
N SER A 768 5.02 -14.87 36.49
CA SER A 768 5.92 -13.72 36.65
C SER A 768 6.06 -13.33 38.12
N VAL A 769 7.30 -13.08 38.55
CA VAL A 769 7.62 -12.57 39.89
C VAL A 769 7.21 -11.10 39.99
N GLU A 770 6.37 -10.76 40.95
CA GLU A 770 5.98 -9.38 41.27
C GLU A 770 6.85 -8.80 42.40
N THR A 771 7.09 -9.62 43.43
CA THR A 771 8.12 -9.41 44.47
C THR A 771 8.67 -10.77 44.89
N GLY A 772 9.70 -10.83 45.73
CA GLY A 772 10.18 -12.11 46.27
C GLY A 772 9.12 -12.94 47.01
N ALA A 773 8.03 -12.31 47.47
CA ALA A 773 6.92 -12.96 48.17
C ALA A 773 5.62 -13.04 47.34
N SER A 774 5.57 -12.47 46.13
CA SER A 774 4.34 -12.31 45.33
C SER A 774 4.56 -12.72 43.88
N TYR A 775 3.71 -13.61 43.38
CA TYR A 775 3.78 -14.18 42.03
C TYR A 775 2.44 -14.00 41.32
N ILE A 776 2.49 -13.66 40.03
CA ILE A 776 1.32 -13.56 39.16
C ILE A 776 1.33 -14.75 38.22
N VAL A 777 0.29 -15.59 38.30
CA VAL A 777 0.08 -16.77 37.46
C VAL A 777 -1.01 -16.46 36.44
N GLN A 778 -0.66 -16.47 35.16
CA GLN A 778 -1.58 -16.29 34.04
C GLN A 778 -2.14 -17.65 33.60
N VAL A 779 -3.45 -17.71 33.33
CA VAL A 779 -4.17 -18.94 33.01
C VAL A 779 -5.06 -18.72 31.78
N ASN A 780 -4.85 -19.52 30.74
CA ASN A 780 -5.76 -19.64 29.59
C ASN A 780 -7.07 -20.28 30.05
N THR A 781 -8.21 -19.70 29.69
CA THR A 781 -9.52 -20.13 30.19
C THR A 781 -10.14 -21.32 29.45
N GLY A 782 -9.51 -21.79 28.38
CA GLY A 782 -10.06 -22.86 27.54
C GLY A 782 -11.35 -22.46 26.82
N SER A 783 -12.20 -23.43 26.51
CA SER A 783 -13.52 -23.25 25.88
C SER A 783 -14.65 -23.79 26.77
N GLY A 784 -15.88 -23.31 26.56
CA GLY A 784 -17.04 -23.68 27.38
C GLY A 784 -17.29 -22.73 28.57
N ASN A 785 -18.24 -23.13 29.42
CA ASN A 785 -18.73 -22.35 30.56
C ASN A 785 -18.58 -23.16 31.85
N GLY A 786 -18.10 -22.53 32.91
CA GLY A 786 -17.75 -23.26 34.13
C GLY A 786 -16.90 -22.46 35.11
N THR A 787 -15.97 -23.12 35.81
CA THR A 787 -15.07 -22.48 36.77
C THR A 787 -13.61 -22.89 36.60
N ILE A 788 -12.70 -22.00 37.00
CA ILE A 788 -11.25 -22.24 37.08
C ILE A 788 -10.73 -21.70 38.42
N GLN A 789 -10.01 -22.56 39.14
CA GLN A 789 -9.34 -22.25 40.40
C GLN A 789 -7.87 -22.66 40.29
N LEU A 790 -6.96 -21.86 40.86
CA LEU A 790 -5.55 -22.18 40.95
C LEU A 790 -5.21 -22.76 42.32
N TYR A 791 -4.46 -23.85 42.34
CA TYR A 791 -3.87 -24.47 43.52
C TYR A 791 -2.36 -24.24 43.53
N VAL A 792 -1.82 -23.99 44.72
CA VAL A 792 -0.37 -24.14 44.97
C VAL A 792 -0.15 -25.58 45.44
N VAL A 793 0.71 -26.29 44.73
CA VAL A 793 1.16 -27.64 45.06
C VAL A 793 2.54 -27.53 45.67
N ASP A 794 2.79 -28.24 46.75
CA ASP A 794 4.07 -28.24 47.45
C ASP A 794 4.79 -29.59 47.30
N ASP A 795 6.05 -29.53 46.90
CA ASP A 795 6.98 -30.67 46.79
C ASP A 795 8.32 -30.47 47.52
N ASP A 796 8.36 -29.55 48.50
CA ASP A 796 9.56 -29.03 49.16
C ASP A 796 10.54 -28.24 48.24
N SER A 797 10.21 -27.89 46.99
CA SER A 797 11.09 -27.06 46.14
C SER A 797 11.10 -25.59 46.55
N ILE A 798 9.93 -25.02 46.86
CA ILE A 798 9.74 -23.62 47.27
C ILE A 798 10.32 -23.40 48.68
N ARG A 799 11.29 -22.48 48.81
CA ARG A 799 12.09 -22.28 50.04
C ARG A 799 12.36 -20.82 50.39
N ASP A 800 12.47 -20.53 51.68
CA ASP A 800 12.91 -19.23 52.21
C ASP A 800 14.41 -18.96 51.99
N SER A 801 14.90 -17.84 52.56
CA SER A 801 16.30 -17.40 52.43
C SER A 801 17.34 -18.21 53.23
N ILE A 802 16.90 -19.07 54.16
CA ILE A 802 17.76 -19.97 54.96
C ILE A 802 17.56 -21.45 54.61
N GLY A 803 16.66 -21.75 53.67
CA GLY A 803 16.43 -23.06 53.06
C GLY A 803 15.25 -23.86 53.62
N GLN A 804 14.39 -23.31 54.49
CA GLN A 804 13.21 -24.05 54.94
C GLN A 804 12.16 -24.13 53.82
N PRO A 805 11.60 -25.32 53.53
CA PRO A 805 10.58 -25.48 52.50
C PRO A 805 9.19 -25.00 52.94
N LEU A 806 8.32 -24.72 51.96
CA LEU A 806 6.94 -24.25 52.14
C LEU A 806 6.12 -25.18 53.04
N GLY A 807 5.62 -24.67 54.17
CA GLY A 807 4.89 -25.47 55.17
C GLY A 807 5.78 -26.25 56.14
N GLY A 808 7.11 -26.19 55.99
CA GLY A 808 8.09 -26.99 56.71
C GLY A 808 8.46 -28.26 55.94
N ALA A 809 9.33 -29.11 56.48
CA ALA A 809 9.79 -30.29 55.73
C ALA A 809 8.70 -31.37 55.57
N GLY A 810 8.27 -31.63 54.33
CA GLY A 810 7.48 -32.81 53.96
C GLY A 810 6.36 -32.57 52.95
N THR A 811 6.68 -32.76 51.66
CA THR A 811 5.82 -32.84 50.46
C THR A 811 4.31 -32.75 50.73
N GLY A 812 3.74 -31.61 50.38
CA GLY A 812 2.31 -31.35 50.38
C GLY A 812 1.78 -30.79 51.70
N ASN A 813 2.64 -30.49 52.67
CA ASN A 813 2.28 -29.76 53.87
C ASN A 813 2.14 -28.23 53.60
N GLY A 814 2.76 -27.72 52.53
CA GLY A 814 2.61 -26.36 52.02
C GLY A 814 1.42 -26.13 51.08
N ASN A 815 0.70 -27.19 50.68
CA ASN A 815 -0.38 -27.15 49.69
C ASN A 815 -1.47 -26.09 50.01
N PHE A 816 -1.82 -25.26 49.02
CA PHE A 816 -2.90 -24.28 49.14
C PHE A 816 -4.00 -24.52 48.10
N LEU A 817 -5.11 -25.12 48.55
CA LEU A 817 -6.25 -25.50 47.71
C LEU A 817 -7.46 -24.55 47.87
N ASN A 818 -7.42 -23.61 48.83
CA ASN A 818 -8.56 -22.75 49.18
C ASN A 818 -8.47 -21.36 48.53
N GLY A 819 -8.03 -21.31 47.27
CA GLY A 819 -7.96 -20.07 46.49
C GLY A 819 -9.31 -19.59 45.98
N GLU A 820 -9.38 -18.34 45.52
CA GLU A 820 -10.53 -17.86 44.77
C GLU A 820 -10.68 -18.57 43.41
N ALA A 821 -11.89 -18.58 42.84
CA ALA A 821 -12.18 -19.20 41.54
C ALA A 821 -12.87 -18.22 40.58
N TYR A 822 -12.47 -18.24 39.30
CA TYR A 822 -13.17 -17.55 38.22
C TYR A 822 -14.38 -18.35 37.77
N THR A 823 -15.47 -17.65 37.44
CA THR A 823 -16.59 -18.19 36.68
C THR A 823 -16.41 -17.80 35.22
N ILE A 824 -16.24 -18.77 34.34
CA ILE A 824 -16.09 -18.55 32.90
C ILE A 824 -17.46 -18.64 32.25
N ASN A 825 -17.84 -17.59 31.51
CA ASN A 825 -19.09 -17.49 30.78
C ASN A 825 -18.85 -16.88 29.40
N LYS A 826 -18.62 -17.75 28.41
CA LYS A 826 -18.48 -17.42 27.00
C LYS A 826 -19.86 -17.51 26.33
N PRO A 827 -20.25 -16.52 25.51
CA PRO A 827 -21.52 -16.53 24.80
C PRO A 827 -21.56 -17.68 23.78
N THR A 828 -22.75 -18.23 23.53
CA THR A 828 -22.95 -19.20 22.44
C THR A 828 -22.66 -18.52 21.09
N PRO A 829 -21.78 -19.07 20.24
CA PRO A 829 -21.48 -18.44 18.96
C PRO A 829 -22.69 -18.36 18.04
N VAL A 830 -22.87 -17.21 17.39
CA VAL A 830 -23.93 -16.97 16.42
C VAL A 830 -23.42 -17.32 15.02
N ALA A 831 -24.15 -18.18 14.30
CA ALA A 831 -23.84 -18.50 12.91
C ALA A 831 -24.17 -17.31 11.99
N LEU A 832 -23.21 -16.97 11.14
CA LEU A 832 -23.24 -15.90 10.15
C LEU A 832 -23.03 -16.50 8.74
N THR A 833 -23.52 -15.81 7.71
CA THR A 833 -23.34 -16.22 6.31
C THR A 833 -22.77 -15.07 5.50
N ALA A 834 -21.66 -15.32 4.80
CA ALA A 834 -21.10 -14.45 3.78
C ALA A 834 -21.34 -15.02 2.38
N MET A 835 -21.51 -14.14 1.40
CA MET A 835 -21.73 -14.46 -0.01
C MET A 835 -20.68 -13.73 -0.86
N PHE A 836 -19.80 -14.49 -1.50
CA PHE A 836 -18.78 -13.97 -2.41
C PHE A 836 -19.18 -14.25 -3.85
N LYS A 837 -18.88 -13.31 -4.74
CA LYS A 837 -18.89 -13.50 -6.19
C LYS A 837 -17.47 -13.73 -6.67
N SER A 838 -17.30 -14.45 -7.77
CA SER A 838 -15.97 -14.62 -8.35
C SER A 838 -15.46 -13.35 -9.04
N VAL A 839 -14.14 -13.22 -9.13
CA VAL A 839 -13.44 -12.02 -9.63
C VAL A 839 -13.04 -12.26 -11.08
N GLY A 840 -13.78 -11.66 -12.00
CA GLY A 840 -13.68 -11.94 -13.44
C GLY A 840 -12.28 -11.88 -14.04
N SER A 841 -11.43 -10.93 -13.61
CA SER A 841 -10.08 -10.76 -14.16
C SER A 841 -9.16 -11.98 -14.00
N ASN A 842 -9.45 -12.82 -13.00
CA ASN A 842 -8.66 -13.99 -12.64
C ASN A 842 -9.45 -15.31 -12.85
N ASP A 843 -10.75 -15.22 -13.09
CA ASP A 843 -11.54 -16.34 -13.59
C ASP A 843 -11.14 -16.68 -15.02
N GLY A 844 -11.28 -17.95 -15.40
CA GLY A 844 -11.16 -18.33 -16.80
C GLY A 844 -10.90 -19.81 -17.02
N TRP A 845 -10.49 -20.15 -18.25
CA TRP A 845 -10.21 -21.52 -18.66
C TRP A 845 -8.82 -21.67 -19.28
N ILE A 846 -8.26 -22.86 -19.12
CA ILE A 846 -6.99 -23.31 -19.69
C ILE A 846 -7.28 -24.65 -20.37
N VAL A 847 -7.04 -24.72 -21.69
CA VAL A 847 -7.07 -26.00 -22.41
C VAL A 847 -5.71 -26.66 -22.30
N GLU A 848 -5.70 -27.97 -22.12
CA GLU A 848 -4.51 -28.80 -22.08
C GLU A 848 -3.62 -28.60 -23.33
N SER A 849 -2.30 -28.66 -23.17
CA SER A 849 -1.33 -28.37 -24.24
C SER A 849 -1.37 -29.41 -25.37
N GLN A 850 -1.41 -30.69 -25.00
CA GLN A 850 -1.61 -31.86 -25.83
C GLN A 850 -2.45 -32.87 -25.03
N LYS A 851 -3.21 -33.74 -25.70
CA LYS A 851 -4.00 -34.79 -25.02
C LYS A 851 -3.12 -35.57 -24.03
N SER A 852 -3.57 -35.70 -22.79
CA SER A 852 -2.90 -36.47 -21.72
C SER A 852 -1.47 -36.00 -21.37
N SER A 853 -1.20 -34.70 -21.54
CA SER A 853 0.04 -34.04 -21.11
C SER A 853 -0.01 -33.50 -19.68
N GLU A 854 -1.20 -33.36 -19.09
CA GLU A 854 -1.44 -32.76 -17.76
C GLU A 854 -0.78 -31.36 -17.60
N THR A 855 -0.64 -30.64 -18.72
CA THR A 855 0.13 -29.39 -18.81
C THR A 855 -0.69 -28.32 -19.52
N GLY A 856 -0.81 -27.14 -18.93
CA GLY A 856 -1.62 -26.03 -19.47
C GLY A 856 -1.11 -25.47 -20.80
N GLY A 857 -2.01 -25.34 -21.76
CA GLY A 857 -1.76 -24.85 -23.12
C GLY A 857 -2.28 -23.42 -23.34
N THR A 858 -3.32 -23.28 -24.16
CA THR A 858 -3.98 -21.98 -24.39
C THR A 858 -4.86 -21.63 -23.20
N ARG A 859 -4.91 -20.36 -22.79
CA ARG A 859 -5.78 -19.88 -21.72
C ARG A 859 -6.61 -18.68 -22.16
N ASN A 860 -7.73 -18.44 -21.49
CA ASN A 860 -8.53 -17.23 -21.62
C ASN A 860 -9.10 -16.80 -20.25
N SER A 861 -8.80 -15.57 -19.84
CA SER A 861 -9.30 -14.92 -18.61
C SER A 861 -10.19 -13.70 -18.86
N SER A 862 -10.57 -13.44 -20.11
CA SER A 862 -11.36 -12.25 -20.52
C SER A 862 -12.75 -12.58 -21.04
N GLU A 863 -13.03 -13.85 -21.32
CA GLU A 863 -14.36 -14.29 -21.73
C GLU A 863 -15.37 -14.17 -20.59
N ALA A 864 -16.60 -13.77 -20.95
CA ALA A 864 -17.77 -13.71 -20.09
C ALA A 864 -18.29 -15.10 -19.65
N THR A 865 -17.61 -16.17 -20.07
CA THR A 865 -17.86 -17.56 -19.71
C THR A 865 -16.55 -18.31 -19.48
N PHE A 866 -16.54 -19.27 -18.55
CA PHE A 866 -15.52 -20.30 -18.47
C PHE A 866 -16.03 -21.63 -19.07
N ILE A 867 -15.12 -22.57 -19.35
CA ILE A 867 -15.40 -23.80 -20.12
C ILE A 867 -14.94 -25.03 -19.34
N LEU A 868 -15.77 -26.08 -19.32
CA LEU A 868 -15.43 -27.41 -18.79
C LEU A 868 -15.89 -28.50 -19.77
N GLY A 869 -15.02 -29.45 -20.06
CA GLY A 869 -15.22 -30.50 -21.08
C GLY A 869 -13.93 -30.72 -21.88
N ASP A 870 -14.03 -31.10 -23.15
CA ASP A 870 -12.90 -31.29 -24.08
C ASP A 870 -13.04 -30.54 -25.42
N ASP A 871 -11.97 -30.56 -26.22
CA ASP A 871 -11.88 -29.95 -27.56
C ASP A 871 -11.71 -31.02 -28.67
N PRO A 872 -11.76 -30.67 -29.98
CA PRO A 872 -11.70 -31.63 -31.10
C PRO A 872 -10.35 -32.36 -31.28
N ARG A 873 -9.46 -32.24 -30.32
CA ARG A 873 -8.19 -32.96 -30.21
C ARG A 873 -8.15 -33.80 -28.93
N ASP A 874 -9.31 -33.99 -28.30
CA ASP A 874 -9.55 -34.66 -27.03
C ASP A 874 -8.71 -34.04 -25.88
N ARG A 875 -8.63 -32.70 -25.81
CA ARG A 875 -7.85 -31.97 -24.79
C ARG A 875 -8.75 -31.37 -23.72
N GLN A 876 -8.48 -31.67 -22.45
CA GLN A 876 -9.33 -31.20 -21.35
C GLN A 876 -9.29 -29.66 -21.18
N TYR A 877 -10.45 -29.06 -20.93
CA TYR A 877 -10.59 -27.72 -20.36
C TYR A 877 -10.63 -27.79 -18.83
N VAL A 878 -9.69 -27.08 -18.20
CA VAL A 878 -9.63 -26.84 -16.75
C VAL A 878 -9.93 -25.36 -16.51
N SER A 879 -10.80 -25.04 -15.56
CA SER A 879 -11.13 -23.65 -15.21
C SER A 879 -10.66 -23.26 -13.81
N ILE A 880 -10.25 -22.01 -13.64
CA ILE A 880 -9.96 -21.40 -12.34
C ILE A 880 -11.05 -20.37 -12.03
N LEU A 881 -11.48 -20.33 -10.77
CA LEU A 881 -12.39 -19.33 -10.22
C LEU A 881 -11.79 -18.72 -8.95
N GLN A 882 -11.75 -17.40 -8.85
CA GLN A 882 -11.18 -16.68 -7.71
C GLN A 882 -12.25 -15.96 -6.89
N PHE A 883 -12.23 -16.11 -5.57
CA PHE A 883 -13.11 -15.39 -4.64
C PHE A 883 -12.30 -14.57 -3.62
N SER A 884 -12.62 -13.28 -3.48
CA SER A 884 -12.03 -12.41 -2.45
C SER A 884 -12.66 -12.67 -1.08
N THR A 885 -12.14 -13.65 -0.35
CA THR A 885 -12.67 -14.08 0.97
C THR A 885 -12.16 -13.26 2.15
N SER A 886 -11.36 -12.21 1.91
CA SER A 886 -10.71 -11.36 2.90
C SER A 886 -11.63 -10.47 3.74
N SER A 887 -12.94 -10.45 3.49
CA SER A 887 -13.92 -9.75 4.33
C SER A 887 -14.54 -10.62 5.41
N LEU A 888 -14.10 -11.88 5.54
CA LEU A 888 -14.34 -12.69 6.74
C LEU A 888 -13.47 -12.16 7.90
N PRO A 889 -13.98 -12.11 9.14
CA PRO A 889 -13.16 -11.76 10.29
C PRO A 889 -11.94 -12.70 10.45
N ASP A 890 -10.79 -12.16 10.88
CA ASP A 890 -9.54 -12.93 11.02
C ASP A 890 -9.65 -14.16 11.93
N ASN A 891 -10.51 -14.09 12.95
CA ASN A 891 -10.80 -15.17 13.89
C ASN A 891 -12.04 -16.00 13.52
N ALA A 892 -12.61 -15.83 12.32
CA ALA A 892 -13.80 -16.55 11.89
C ALA A 892 -13.57 -18.06 11.79
N VAL A 893 -14.43 -18.84 12.44
CA VAL A 893 -14.44 -20.30 12.32
C VAL A 893 -15.46 -20.67 11.24
N VAL A 894 -14.95 -21.04 10.06
CA VAL A 894 -15.77 -21.50 8.93
C VAL A 894 -16.37 -22.87 9.25
N THR A 895 -17.69 -22.98 9.17
CA THR A 895 -18.44 -24.20 9.50
C THR A 895 -18.96 -24.95 8.26
N LYS A 896 -19.25 -24.23 7.17
CA LYS A 896 -19.73 -24.83 5.91
C LYS A 896 -19.47 -23.90 4.72
N VAL A 897 -19.18 -24.50 3.57
CA VAL A 897 -18.92 -23.77 2.32
C VAL A 897 -19.70 -24.42 1.18
N THR A 898 -20.38 -23.60 0.37
CA THR A 898 -21.11 -24.03 -0.82
C THR A 898 -20.59 -23.27 -2.04
N LEU A 899 -20.09 -23.99 -3.05
CA LEU A 899 -19.69 -23.41 -4.34
C LEU A 899 -20.85 -23.60 -5.33
N MET A 900 -21.19 -22.55 -6.08
CA MET A 900 -22.29 -22.53 -7.04
C MET A 900 -21.83 -21.89 -8.36
N ILE A 901 -22.16 -22.53 -9.48
CA ILE A 901 -21.81 -22.08 -10.84
C ILE A 901 -23.03 -22.13 -11.75
N ARG A 902 -23.13 -21.22 -12.71
CA ARG A 902 -24.33 -21.03 -13.54
C ARG A 902 -24.05 -21.36 -15.00
N SER A 903 -24.78 -22.32 -15.57
CA SER A 903 -24.59 -22.71 -16.99
C SER A 903 -25.17 -21.68 -17.97
N GLN A 904 -24.55 -21.56 -19.14
CA GLN A 904 -24.89 -20.58 -20.18
C GLN A 904 -25.23 -21.25 -21.51
N SER A 905 -24.44 -22.24 -21.94
CA SER A 905 -24.71 -23.05 -23.14
C SER A 905 -23.94 -24.37 -23.13
N TYR A 906 -24.31 -25.27 -24.04
CA TYR A 906 -23.71 -26.59 -24.23
C TYR A 906 -23.20 -26.69 -25.67
N THR A 907 -22.19 -27.51 -25.89
CA THR A 907 -21.70 -27.89 -27.23
C THR A 907 -21.36 -29.37 -27.21
N GLY A 908 -21.78 -30.10 -28.24
CA GLY A 908 -21.60 -31.57 -28.36
C GLY A 908 -22.52 -32.40 -27.46
N THR A 909 -22.04 -33.58 -27.10
CA THR A 909 -22.62 -34.47 -26.10
C THR A 909 -22.46 -33.85 -24.72
N ASN A 910 -23.44 -34.04 -23.83
CA ASN A 910 -23.36 -33.49 -22.48
C ASN A 910 -22.20 -34.14 -21.69
N PRO A 911 -21.18 -33.40 -21.25
CA PRO A 911 -20.04 -33.96 -20.53
C PRO A 911 -20.42 -34.68 -19.23
N PHE A 912 -21.52 -34.31 -18.57
CA PHE A 912 -22.03 -35.09 -17.42
C PHE A 912 -22.45 -36.54 -17.76
N THR A 913 -22.54 -36.89 -19.04
CA THR A 913 -22.86 -38.26 -19.50
C THR A 913 -21.65 -39.03 -20.04
N THR A 914 -20.55 -38.34 -20.36
CA THR A 914 -19.36 -38.91 -21.00
C THR A 914 -18.09 -38.73 -20.17
N HIS A 915 -17.96 -37.62 -19.45
CA HIS A 915 -16.78 -37.20 -18.68
C HIS A 915 -16.94 -37.33 -17.15
N GLY A 916 -18.12 -37.72 -16.66
CA GLY A 916 -18.42 -37.86 -15.22
C GLY A 916 -18.88 -36.56 -14.54
N ASP A 917 -18.67 -36.44 -13.23
CA ASP A 917 -18.98 -35.21 -12.49
C ASP A 917 -17.81 -34.20 -12.56
N ILE A 918 -18.04 -32.95 -12.14
CA ILE A 918 -16.98 -31.92 -12.05
C ILE A 918 -16.27 -32.05 -10.70
N ALA A 919 -14.98 -32.37 -10.72
CA ALA A 919 -14.10 -32.30 -9.56
C ALA A 919 -13.72 -30.85 -9.24
N VAL A 920 -13.69 -30.52 -7.94
CA VAL A 920 -13.32 -29.20 -7.43
C VAL A 920 -12.10 -29.34 -6.52
N ASP A 921 -10.97 -28.76 -6.90
CA ASP A 921 -9.83 -28.56 -6.00
C ASP A 921 -9.90 -27.15 -5.38
N ILE A 922 -9.33 -26.97 -4.18
CA ILE A 922 -9.25 -25.67 -3.48
C ILE A 922 -7.80 -25.25 -3.23
N ARG A 923 -7.55 -23.94 -3.28
CA ARG A 923 -6.28 -23.32 -2.95
C ARG A 923 -6.50 -22.13 -2.01
N LYS A 924 -5.74 -22.10 -0.91
CA LYS A 924 -5.63 -20.95 -0.01
C LYS A 924 -4.63 -19.97 -0.61
N GLY A 925 -5.10 -18.86 -1.15
CA GLY A 925 -4.34 -18.05 -2.10
C GLY A 925 -4.44 -18.60 -3.53
N TYR A 926 -3.45 -18.27 -4.36
CA TYR A 926 -3.47 -18.51 -5.81
C TYR A 926 -2.95 -19.90 -6.21
N PHE A 927 -3.55 -20.48 -7.26
CA PHE A 927 -2.93 -21.51 -8.08
C PHE A 927 -1.86 -20.85 -8.95
N GLY A 928 -0.68 -21.47 -9.01
CA GLY A 928 0.44 -20.93 -9.80
C GLY A 928 1.02 -19.61 -9.27
N SER A 929 2.06 -19.16 -9.95
CA SER A 929 2.65 -17.82 -9.84
C SER A 929 3.58 -17.64 -11.03
N SER A 930 3.20 -16.83 -12.03
CA SER A 930 4.06 -16.60 -13.19
C SER A 930 4.85 -15.30 -13.07
N GLY A 931 6.15 -15.38 -13.39
CA GLY A 931 7.09 -14.26 -13.38
C GLY A 931 7.73 -13.97 -12.02
N VAL A 932 8.93 -13.38 -12.08
CA VAL A 932 9.75 -12.94 -10.93
C VAL A 932 9.06 -11.83 -10.11
N LEU A 933 7.97 -11.27 -10.63
CA LEU A 933 7.17 -10.19 -10.03
C LEU A 933 5.84 -10.66 -9.42
N GLY A 934 5.53 -11.97 -9.45
CA GLY A 934 4.32 -12.52 -8.81
C GLY A 934 3.00 -11.91 -9.30
N VAL A 935 2.78 -11.86 -10.61
CA VAL A 935 1.50 -11.40 -11.16
C VAL A 935 0.42 -12.45 -10.92
N ASN A 936 -0.44 -12.14 -9.95
CA ASN A 936 -1.57 -12.94 -9.50
C ASN A 936 -2.73 -12.88 -10.49
N SER A 937 -2.59 -13.57 -11.63
CA SER A 937 -3.56 -13.65 -12.72
C SER A 937 -3.49 -15.03 -13.38
N LEU A 938 -4.61 -15.52 -13.93
CA LEU A 938 -4.70 -16.82 -14.61
C LEU A 938 -3.48 -17.11 -15.50
N ASP A 939 -2.76 -18.17 -15.20
CA ASP A 939 -1.58 -18.64 -15.92
C ASP A 939 -1.73 -20.07 -16.47
N ARG A 940 -0.80 -20.51 -17.33
CA ARG A 940 -0.76 -21.90 -17.81
C ARG A 940 -0.34 -22.87 -16.70
N GLY A 941 0.46 -22.41 -15.74
CA GLY A 941 0.91 -23.22 -14.60
C GLY A 941 -0.24 -23.68 -13.70
N ASP A 942 -1.33 -22.92 -13.61
CA ASP A 942 -2.46 -23.16 -12.70
C ASP A 942 -3.16 -24.48 -13.00
N PHE A 943 -3.12 -24.91 -14.27
CA PHE A 943 -3.61 -26.20 -14.76
C PHE A 943 -3.12 -27.36 -13.87
N SER A 944 -1.82 -27.39 -13.57
CA SER A 944 -1.16 -28.46 -12.81
C SER A 944 -0.55 -28.00 -11.47
N ALA A 945 -0.72 -26.73 -11.09
CA ALA A 945 -0.24 -26.20 -9.82
C ALA A 945 -0.78 -26.99 -8.60
N PRO A 946 0.00 -27.17 -7.51
CA PRO A 946 -0.47 -27.89 -6.33
C PRO A 946 -1.64 -27.19 -5.63
N ALA A 947 -2.79 -27.86 -5.53
CA ALA A 947 -3.90 -27.43 -4.69
C ALA A 947 -3.50 -27.43 -3.21
N SER A 948 -4.20 -26.66 -2.37
CA SER A 948 -4.16 -26.86 -0.92
C SER A 948 -4.88 -28.15 -0.52
N MET A 949 -5.96 -28.49 -1.24
CA MET A 949 -6.61 -29.80 -1.17
C MET A 949 -7.24 -30.13 -2.53
N ASN A 950 -6.84 -31.28 -3.09
CA ASN A 950 -7.52 -31.85 -4.26
C ASN A 950 -8.86 -32.49 -3.83
N ASN A 951 -9.84 -32.53 -4.72
CA ASN A 951 -11.19 -33.08 -4.43
C ASN A 951 -11.83 -32.47 -3.17
N ALA A 952 -11.72 -31.15 -3.02
CA ALA A 952 -12.41 -30.37 -1.99
C ALA A 952 -13.94 -30.40 -2.15
N GLY A 953 -14.46 -30.69 -3.35
CA GLY A 953 -15.87 -30.94 -3.61
C GLY A 953 -16.08 -31.66 -4.95
N VAL A 954 -17.33 -32.07 -5.20
CA VAL A 954 -17.77 -32.65 -6.48
C VAL A 954 -19.11 -32.01 -6.85
N ILE A 955 -19.18 -31.35 -8.01
CA ILE A 955 -20.42 -30.82 -8.57
C ILE A 955 -20.99 -31.88 -9.50
N ALA A 956 -22.08 -32.51 -9.06
CA ALA A 956 -22.81 -33.50 -9.85
C ALA A 956 -23.71 -32.85 -10.90
N ASN A 957 -24.35 -33.64 -11.76
CA ASN A 957 -25.37 -33.14 -12.69
C ASN A 957 -26.68 -32.75 -11.97
N ASN A 958 -26.65 -31.65 -11.21
CA ASN A 958 -27.69 -31.22 -10.27
C ASN A 958 -28.33 -29.84 -10.55
N PRO A 959 -28.59 -29.42 -11.81
CA PRO A 959 -29.02 -28.07 -12.11
C PRO A 959 -30.38 -27.72 -11.51
N VAL A 960 -30.45 -26.64 -10.73
CA VAL A 960 -31.69 -26.01 -10.29
C VAL A 960 -31.83 -24.67 -11.00
N THR A 961 -32.69 -24.61 -12.02
CA THR A 961 -32.86 -23.42 -12.86
C THR A 961 -31.51 -22.89 -13.36
N ASP A 962 -30.78 -23.73 -14.10
CA ASP A 962 -29.43 -23.52 -14.68
C ASP A 962 -28.23 -23.38 -13.70
N TRP A 963 -28.47 -23.35 -12.38
CA TRP A 963 -27.43 -23.37 -11.33
C TRP A 963 -27.02 -24.77 -10.88
N TYR A 964 -25.73 -25.05 -10.95
CA TYR A 964 -25.06 -26.22 -10.41
C TYR A 964 -24.37 -25.87 -9.09
N TRP A 965 -24.24 -26.82 -8.17
CA TRP A 965 -23.65 -26.55 -6.85
C TRP A 965 -23.04 -27.75 -6.16
N THR A 966 -22.18 -27.51 -5.18
CA THR A 966 -21.68 -28.52 -4.24
C THR A 966 -21.40 -27.92 -2.86
N ILE A 967 -21.57 -28.72 -1.80
CA ILE A 967 -21.06 -28.40 -0.47
C ILE A 967 -19.66 -29.00 -0.38
N LEU A 968 -18.67 -28.19 0.00
CA LEU A 968 -17.30 -28.66 0.13
C LEU A 968 -17.15 -29.63 1.30
N ASN A 969 -16.15 -30.52 1.20
CA ASN A 969 -15.70 -31.36 2.31
C ASN A 969 -15.38 -30.47 3.53
N PRO A 970 -15.86 -30.79 4.74
CA PRO A 970 -15.57 -30.00 5.95
C PRO A 970 -14.07 -29.76 6.19
N ALA A 971 -13.19 -30.68 5.77
CA ALA A 971 -11.74 -30.50 5.86
C ALA A 971 -11.19 -29.37 4.95
N ALA A 972 -11.95 -28.93 3.94
CA ALA A 972 -11.58 -27.82 3.07
C ALA A 972 -11.79 -26.43 3.72
N SER A 973 -12.56 -26.35 4.81
CA SER A 973 -12.85 -25.09 5.53
C SER A 973 -11.59 -24.30 5.93
N GLN A 974 -10.53 -25.00 6.37
CA GLN A 974 -9.24 -24.40 6.74
C GLN A 974 -8.49 -23.71 5.59
N PHE A 975 -8.84 -24.04 4.35
CA PHE A 975 -8.27 -23.48 3.13
C PHE A 975 -9.05 -22.29 2.58
N ILE A 976 -10.20 -21.93 3.19
CA ILE A 976 -10.78 -20.60 3.01
C ILE A 976 -9.80 -19.57 3.57
N ASN A 977 -9.43 -18.61 2.73
CA ASN A 977 -8.44 -17.61 3.08
C ASN A 977 -9.10 -16.38 3.70
N LEU A 978 -9.21 -16.39 5.05
CA LEU A 978 -9.77 -15.28 5.81
C LEU A 978 -9.04 -13.94 5.59
N ALA A 979 -7.75 -14.00 5.21
CA ALA A 979 -6.91 -12.82 5.01
C ALA A 979 -6.57 -12.56 3.52
N GLY A 980 -7.30 -13.15 2.56
CA GLY A 980 -6.97 -12.99 1.14
C GLY A 980 -7.93 -13.70 0.18
N VAL A 981 -7.43 -14.11 -0.99
CA VAL A 981 -8.22 -14.85 -1.97
C VAL A 981 -8.29 -16.34 -1.68
N THR A 982 -9.40 -16.96 -2.05
CA THR A 982 -9.56 -18.42 -2.16
C THR A 982 -9.82 -18.74 -3.62
N GLU A 983 -9.03 -19.64 -4.21
CA GLU A 983 -9.25 -20.10 -5.58
C GLU A 983 -9.74 -21.55 -5.64
N PHE A 984 -10.49 -21.84 -6.70
CA PHE A 984 -11.00 -23.16 -7.04
C PHE A 984 -10.57 -23.54 -8.45
N ARG A 985 -10.09 -24.78 -8.60
CA ARG A 985 -9.81 -25.38 -9.91
C ARG A 985 -10.86 -26.44 -10.20
N LEU A 986 -11.56 -26.26 -11.31
CA LEU A 986 -12.67 -27.09 -11.76
C LEU A 986 -12.24 -27.85 -13.02
N ARG A 987 -12.52 -29.16 -13.06
CA ARG A 987 -12.37 -30.02 -14.24
C ARG A 987 -13.33 -31.20 -14.18
N PHE A 988 -13.67 -31.82 -15.30
CA PHE A 988 -14.39 -33.09 -15.25
C PHE A 988 -13.49 -34.22 -14.72
N GLN A 989 -14.10 -35.24 -14.12
CA GLN A 989 -13.39 -36.39 -13.55
C GLN A 989 -12.63 -37.23 -14.59
N LEU A 990 -13.14 -37.29 -15.83
CA LEU A 990 -12.43 -37.81 -16.99
C LEU A 990 -12.01 -36.64 -17.91
N PRO A 991 -10.84 -36.72 -18.58
CA PRO A 991 -10.31 -35.64 -19.39
C PRO A 991 -11.01 -35.45 -20.73
N ASP A 992 -11.42 -36.55 -21.37
CA ASP A 992 -12.02 -36.59 -22.71
C ASP A 992 -12.91 -37.83 -22.88
N ASN A 993 -13.70 -37.89 -23.97
CA ASN A 993 -14.47 -39.08 -24.35
C ASN A 993 -13.83 -39.90 -25.51
N GLY A 994 -12.78 -39.37 -26.16
CA GLY A 994 -12.05 -39.96 -27.27
C GLY A 994 -12.73 -39.92 -28.66
N ASP A 995 -13.79 -39.12 -28.85
CA ASP A 995 -14.58 -39.08 -30.08
C ASP A 995 -14.14 -38.00 -31.09
N ARG A 996 -13.22 -37.11 -30.69
CA ARG A 996 -12.67 -35.98 -31.48
C ARG A 996 -13.67 -34.89 -31.88
N ASN A 997 -14.76 -34.73 -31.13
CA ASN A 997 -15.68 -33.62 -31.26
C ASN A 997 -15.43 -32.55 -30.16
N ASN A 998 -16.35 -31.59 -30.02
CA ASN A 998 -16.33 -30.64 -28.90
C ASN A 998 -17.40 -31.08 -27.90
N ASP A 999 -17.07 -31.69 -26.76
CA ASP A 999 -18.04 -31.97 -25.71
C ASP A 999 -17.74 -31.07 -24.49
N PHE A 1000 -18.38 -29.91 -24.42
CA PHE A 1000 -18.16 -28.97 -23.30
C PHE A 1000 -19.39 -28.14 -22.91
N ILE A 1001 -19.36 -27.63 -21.68
CA ILE A 1001 -20.34 -26.70 -21.10
C ILE A 1001 -19.68 -25.33 -20.90
N ARG A 1002 -20.39 -24.26 -21.30
CA ARG A 1002 -20.06 -22.90 -20.89
C ARG A 1002 -20.81 -22.53 -19.63
N PHE A 1003 -20.10 -21.99 -18.65
CA PHE A 1003 -20.64 -21.40 -17.44
C PHE A 1003 -20.32 -19.90 -17.42
N TYR A 1004 -21.17 -19.06 -16.85
CA TYR A 1004 -20.87 -17.64 -16.68
C TYR A 1004 -19.65 -17.44 -15.78
N SER A 1005 -18.72 -16.55 -16.14
CA SER A 1005 -17.60 -16.12 -15.31
C SER A 1005 -17.91 -14.79 -14.59
N GLY A 1006 -17.03 -14.34 -13.70
CA GLY A 1006 -17.08 -13.00 -13.11
C GLY A 1006 -16.95 -11.87 -14.14
N ASN A 1007 -16.49 -12.14 -15.38
CA ASN A 1007 -16.47 -11.16 -16.48
C ASN A 1007 -17.84 -10.93 -17.12
N TYR A 1008 -18.86 -11.73 -16.79
CA TYR A 1008 -20.20 -11.49 -17.33
C TYR A 1008 -20.78 -10.18 -16.80
N TYR A 1009 -21.31 -9.34 -17.68
CA TYR A 1009 -21.77 -7.98 -17.35
C TYR A 1009 -22.87 -7.93 -16.27
N SER A 1010 -23.60 -9.03 -16.05
CA SER A 1010 -24.64 -9.13 -15.02
C SER A 1010 -24.16 -9.97 -13.85
N SER A 1011 -23.89 -9.32 -12.72
CA SER A 1011 -23.44 -9.98 -11.48
C SER A 1011 -24.50 -10.85 -10.79
N ALA A 1012 -25.68 -11.02 -11.40
CA ALA A 1012 -26.70 -11.99 -11.00
C ALA A 1012 -26.48 -13.40 -11.57
N SER A 1013 -25.48 -13.58 -12.44
CA SER A 1013 -25.09 -14.88 -13.00
C SER A 1013 -23.64 -15.28 -12.67
N HIS A 1014 -22.90 -14.45 -11.94
CA HIS A 1014 -21.53 -14.77 -11.51
C HIS A 1014 -21.50 -16.04 -10.64
N PRO A 1015 -20.45 -16.86 -10.71
CA PRO A 1015 -20.17 -17.89 -9.72
C PRO A 1015 -20.24 -17.34 -8.29
N LEU A 1016 -20.77 -18.15 -7.37
CA LEU A 1016 -20.99 -17.77 -5.99
C LEU A 1016 -20.31 -18.76 -5.04
N LEU A 1017 -19.69 -18.21 -4.00
CA LEU A 1017 -19.19 -18.96 -2.84
C LEU A 1017 -19.95 -18.49 -1.60
N GLN A 1018 -20.76 -19.37 -1.02
CA GLN A 1018 -21.42 -19.14 0.26
C GLN A 1018 -20.56 -19.71 1.37
N VAL A 1019 -20.24 -18.90 2.38
CA VAL A 1019 -19.47 -19.32 3.56
C VAL A 1019 -20.31 -19.09 4.81
N GLU A 1020 -20.63 -20.16 5.52
CA GLU A 1020 -21.22 -20.12 6.87
C GLU A 1020 -20.08 -20.20 7.90
N TYR A 1021 -20.10 -19.31 8.90
CA TYR A 1021 -19.04 -19.18 9.91
C TYR A 1021 -19.60 -18.64 11.24
N TYR A 1022 -18.77 -18.61 12.27
CA TYR A 1022 -19.02 -17.80 13.48
C TYR A 1022 -17.75 -17.07 13.93
N VAL A 1023 -17.91 -16.07 14.80
CA VAL A 1023 -16.80 -15.36 15.45
C VAL A 1023 -16.74 -15.81 16.92
N PRO A 1024 -15.61 -16.37 17.40
CA PRO A 1024 -15.41 -16.80 18.80
C PRO A 1024 -15.42 -15.69 19.84
#